data_AF-A0A0R3QV86-F1
#
_entry.id   AF-A0A0R3QV86-F1
#
_cell.length_a   1.000
_cell.length_b   1.000
_cell.length_c   1.000
_cell.angle_alpha   90.00
_cell.angle_beta   90.00
_cell.angle_gamma   90.00
#
_symmetry.space_group_name_H-M   'P 1'
#
loop_
_entity.id
_entity.type
_entity.pdbx_description
1 polymer ?
#
loop_
_entity_poly.entity_id
_entity_poly.type
_entity_poly.pdbx_seq_one_letter_code
_entity_poly.pdbx_strand_id
1 'polypeptide(L)'
;MNKGHFNVTYPLFKSQFSTEATDLSQTLGGVQMNSKQQIQTAKAWMVLYQLQQNSELNQKLSLDYENSLSNRIEEKNIPFKLLSLYAFHSDIFEMELIKSSVLIAPKFAYTFLLLLIFSILCTFNIITFSIPNCSKLSFAIDWLKSKPFLGFIGVIISLMAIISAIGLLLLFNVPFVDISNRSSTITARYKAYSNWYTAVGIDDTFLMLAAWHETNSNLSVEERIKVSMQHAAVSIAITSVTDITAFLIGSITPLPAVIYFCYYSAAAIAFNFCYSLSAFVAFLAIFGRLEEACRNNLFYVKTTPLNEYATATRLQKIFNMTGSKCGNNSKKVCSNAEMKSCNTELGYRQFIRNYYAPFLAYRTIRIIAFILFIIYFLIAIIGIKKLKVGFDVTNLLRANSSAKKFLELRAEFFNYKMPAVEIAVMKPPDMSQKSDRIRFLKVVEEFENTTCSSGRHTTEFWYFAYKDFINDLGFGAQSWDVLQNNKEEFEENLQPFLLASDKYRYDILLRDNGTIQAFRMSTQIVDIPKYSSQLVMQCAEQMRSIAKRYETQYNITTYSLLWQLADQLNVIWPQTLQDLFISVVVIIPISLLVIPQPFCALVIALTVGSIALGIMGFMTFWNVNLDAISMITIAMSVGFSVDFAIHITYSYISQTDNQSNDKNIPYKQLSGTLETVGWPILQASISILLGILPLATINLYIVKVCFKTVMLIIVIVKNL
;
A
#
# COMPACT_ATOMS: atom_id res chain seq x y z
N MET A 1 0.64 59.49 -21.99
CA MET A 1 1.59 58.36 -21.98
C MET A 1 1.30 57.48 -23.18
N ASN A 2 2.10 57.60 -24.24
CA ASN A 2 1.97 56.75 -25.41
C ASN A 2 2.06 55.29 -24.96
N LYS A 3 1.03 54.50 -25.30
CA LYS A 3 1.04 53.04 -25.18
C LYS A 3 2.14 52.51 -26.11
N GLY A 4 3.40 52.58 -25.67
CA GLY A 4 4.50 51.91 -26.32
C GLY A 4 4.17 50.42 -26.28
N HIS A 5 3.85 49.85 -27.44
CA HIS A 5 3.78 48.41 -27.58
C HIS A 5 5.16 47.86 -27.23
N PHE A 6 5.30 47.29 -26.03
CA PHE A 6 6.48 46.51 -25.68
C PHE A 6 6.45 45.28 -26.58
N ASN A 7 7.27 45.30 -27.63
CA ASN A 7 7.45 44.19 -28.52
C ASN A 7 8.33 43.15 -27.83
N VAL A 8 7.69 42.24 -27.10
CA VAL A 8 8.37 41.17 -26.37
C VAL A 8 8.56 39.97 -27.30
N THR A 9 9.82 39.61 -27.54
CA THR A 9 10.21 38.40 -28.29
C THR A 9 10.16 37.18 -27.39
N TYR A 10 9.79 36.03 -27.96
CA TYR A 10 9.74 34.74 -27.25
C TYR A 10 10.63 33.72 -27.98
N PRO A 11 11.37 32.85 -27.28
CA PRO A 11 11.40 32.64 -25.82
C PRO A 11 12.30 33.60 -25.05
N LEU A 12 13.32 34.17 -25.71
CA LEU A 12 14.28 35.07 -25.07
C LEU A 12 13.91 36.53 -25.31
N PHE A 13 13.89 37.31 -24.23
CA PHE A 13 13.68 38.74 -24.28
C PHE A 13 14.91 39.47 -23.74
N LYS A 14 15.53 40.31 -24.58
CA LYS A 14 16.59 41.22 -24.15
C LYS A 14 15.96 42.56 -23.81
N SER A 15 16.00 42.92 -22.53
CA SER A 15 15.61 44.26 -22.10
C SER A 15 16.78 45.23 -22.33
N GLN A 16 16.49 46.53 -22.42
CA GLN A 16 17.54 47.56 -22.51
C GLN A 16 18.39 47.68 -21.23
N PHE A 17 17.91 47.12 -20.12
CA PHE A 17 18.50 47.27 -18.79
C PHE A 17 19.18 45.99 -18.28
N SER A 18 18.98 44.86 -18.95
CA SER A 18 19.56 43.57 -18.59
C SER A 18 20.69 43.23 -19.55
N THR A 19 21.85 42.88 -19.01
CA THR A 19 22.98 42.35 -19.78
C THR A 19 22.66 40.98 -20.36
N GLU A 20 21.84 40.19 -19.65
CA GLU A 20 21.44 38.85 -20.08
C GLU A 20 20.01 38.84 -20.67
N ALA A 21 19.78 37.94 -21.62
CA ALA A 21 18.46 37.69 -22.16
C ALA A 21 17.61 36.90 -21.14
N THR A 22 16.43 37.41 -20.81
CA THR A 22 15.51 36.72 -19.89
C THR A 22 14.72 35.65 -20.64
N ASP A 23 14.72 34.41 -20.15
CA ASP A 23 13.91 33.33 -20.71
C ASP A 23 12.46 33.44 -20.23
N LEU A 24 11.58 33.91 -21.10
CA LEU A 24 10.16 34.06 -20.82
C LEU A 24 9.39 32.74 -20.90
N SER A 25 9.99 31.67 -21.44
CA SER A 25 9.35 30.34 -21.47
C SER A 25 9.12 29.77 -20.07
N GLN A 26 9.88 30.22 -19.08
CA GLN A 26 9.71 29.81 -17.68
C GLN A 26 8.57 30.56 -16.97
N THR A 27 8.12 31.69 -17.49
CA THR A 27 7.14 32.55 -16.80
C THR A 27 5.81 32.63 -17.54
N LEU A 28 5.80 32.58 -18.87
CA LEU A 28 4.58 32.66 -19.69
C LEU A 28 4.24 31.31 -20.32
N GLY A 29 3.01 30.85 -20.10
CA GLY A 29 2.49 29.59 -20.62
C GLY A 29 1.38 29.77 -21.65
N GLY A 30 1.27 28.84 -22.59
CA GLY A 30 0.26 28.86 -23.65
C GLY A 30 0.37 30.06 -24.59
N VAL A 31 1.59 30.45 -24.94
CA VAL A 31 1.90 31.64 -25.74
C VAL A 31 1.54 31.42 -27.21
N GLN A 32 0.81 32.37 -27.81
CA GLN A 32 0.63 32.46 -29.26
C GLN A 32 1.51 33.58 -29.81
N MET A 33 2.29 33.23 -30.83
CA MET A 33 3.26 34.14 -31.45
C MET A 33 2.74 34.71 -32.76
N ASN A 34 3.14 35.95 -33.02
CA ASN A 34 3.03 36.60 -34.31
C ASN A 34 4.05 36.03 -35.32
N SER A 35 3.89 36.33 -36.61
CA SER A 35 4.87 35.95 -37.66
C SER A 35 6.30 36.46 -37.42
N LYS A 36 6.47 37.45 -36.52
CA LYS A 36 7.75 38.03 -36.09
C LYS A 36 8.27 37.49 -34.74
N GLN A 37 7.78 36.34 -34.25
CA GLN A 37 8.12 35.76 -32.93
C GLN A 37 7.82 36.67 -31.73
N GLN A 38 6.88 37.60 -31.91
CA GLN A 38 6.40 38.48 -30.83
C GLN A 38 5.18 37.88 -30.16
N ILE A 39 5.05 38.07 -28.85
CA ILE A 39 3.93 37.55 -28.06
C ILE A 39 2.64 38.32 -28.43
N GLN A 40 1.60 37.60 -28.89
CA GLN A 40 0.26 38.17 -29.06
C GLN A 40 -0.63 37.92 -27.84
N THR A 41 -0.69 36.66 -27.40
CA THR A 41 -1.54 36.22 -26.29
C THR A 41 -0.78 35.22 -25.44
N ALA A 42 -1.07 35.19 -24.14
CA ALA A 42 -0.60 34.17 -23.21
C ALA A 42 -1.77 33.78 -22.31
N LYS A 43 -1.90 32.47 -22.03
CA LYS A 43 -3.03 31.92 -21.26
C LYS A 43 -2.72 31.76 -19.78
N ALA A 44 -1.45 31.57 -19.43
CA ALA A 44 -1.01 31.36 -18.06
C ALA A 44 0.23 32.20 -17.75
N TRP A 45 0.34 32.64 -16.50
CA TRP A 45 1.50 33.33 -15.97
C TRP A 45 1.94 32.66 -14.67
N MET A 46 3.23 32.33 -14.57
CA MET A 46 3.86 31.73 -13.40
C MET A 46 4.85 32.71 -12.79
N VAL A 47 4.72 32.91 -11.48
CA VAL A 47 5.63 33.72 -10.68
C VAL A 47 6.43 32.78 -9.80
N LEU A 48 7.75 32.82 -9.95
CA LEU A 48 8.69 31.97 -9.22
C LEU A 48 9.32 32.77 -8.08
N TYR A 49 9.16 32.30 -6.86
CA TYR A 49 9.85 32.82 -5.69
C TYR A 49 10.95 31.85 -5.30
N GLN A 50 12.20 32.31 -5.34
CA GLN A 50 13.35 31.54 -4.86
C GLN A 50 13.68 32.01 -3.44
N LEU A 51 13.62 31.10 -2.48
CA LEU A 51 13.86 31.37 -1.06
C LEU A 51 15.17 30.72 -0.62
N GLN A 52 15.88 31.38 0.29
CA GLN A 52 17.16 30.89 0.82
C GLN A 52 16.93 29.87 1.94
N GLN A 53 17.66 28.75 1.91
CA GLN A 53 17.55 27.68 2.92
C GLN A 53 18.88 27.39 3.65
N ASN A 54 19.83 28.33 3.62
CA ASN A 54 21.21 28.07 4.08
C ASN A 54 21.34 27.86 5.60
N SER A 55 20.44 28.41 6.40
CA SER A 55 20.44 28.31 7.87
C SER A 55 19.09 27.83 8.39
N GLU A 56 19.06 27.18 9.55
CA GLU A 56 17.81 26.72 10.16
C GLU A 56 16.80 27.87 10.37
N LEU A 57 17.28 29.06 10.72
CA LEU A 57 16.44 30.24 10.86
C LEU A 57 15.84 30.68 9.51
N ASN A 58 16.65 30.71 8.45
CA ASN A 58 16.18 31.07 7.10
C ASN A 58 15.20 30.02 6.56
N GLN A 59 15.43 28.74 6.86
CA GLN A 59 14.52 27.66 6.51
C GLN A 59 13.16 27.86 7.20
N LYS A 60 13.16 28.17 8.51
CA LYS A 60 11.93 28.41 9.26
C LYS A 60 11.17 29.64 8.74
N LEU A 61 11.86 30.76 8.50
CA LEU A 61 11.24 31.97 7.95
C LEU A 61 10.67 31.74 6.54
N SER A 62 11.39 30.99 5.71
CA SER A 62 10.92 30.63 4.36
C SER A 62 9.67 29.77 4.43
N LEU A 63 9.63 28.78 5.32
CA LEU A 63 8.45 27.95 5.56
C LEU A 63 7.26 28.78 6.07
N ASP A 64 7.48 29.67 7.03
CA ASP A 64 6.43 30.55 7.57
C ASP A 64 5.86 31.48 6.48
N TYR A 65 6.71 31.98 5.59
CA TYR A 65 6.31 32.76 4.42
C TYR A 65 5.50 31.94 3.42
N GLU A 66 5.99 30.76 3.02
CA GLU A 66 5.31 29.83 2.10
C GLU A 66 3.90 29.49 2.61
N ASN A 67 3.80 29.10 3.88
CA ASN A 67 2.54 28.72 4.52
C ASN A 67 1.58 29.91 4.62
N SER A 68 2.07 31.10 4.97
CA SER A 68 1.25 32.31 5.03
C SER A 68 0.70 32.73 3.67
N LEU A 69 1.52 32.62 2.62
CA LEU A 69 1.11 32.92 1.25
C LEU A 69 0.06 31.92 0.75
N SER A 70 0.30 30.63 0.97
CA SER A 70 -0.61 29.55 0.60
C SER A 70 -1.98 29.69 1.26
N ASN A 71 -2.01 29.94 2.58
CA ASN A 71 -3.25 30.15 3.33
C ASN A 71 -4.05 31.35 2.81
N ARG A 72 -3.40 32.48 2.53
CA ARG A 72 -4.08 33.67 1.97
C ARG A 72 -4.68 33.42 0.59
N ILE A 73 -4.05 32.56 -0.22
CA ILE A 73 -4.56 32.17 -1.54
C ILE A 73 -5.77 31.23 -1.40
N GLU A 74 -5.70 30.25 -0.49
CA GLU A 74 -6.81 29.33 -0.23
C GLU A 74 -8.04 30.03 0.37
N GLU A 75 -7.86 31.02 1.24
CA GLU A 75 -8.94 31.81 1.84
C GLU A 75 -9.73 32.66 0.84
N LYS A 76 -9.28 32.75 -0.43
CA LYS A 76 -9.90 33.57 -1.49
C LYS A 76 -10.13 35.03 -1.10
N ASN A 77 -9.39 35.54 -0.11
CA ASN A 77 -9.39 36.94 0.31
C ASN A 77 -8.68 37.87 -0.71
N ILE A 78 -8.67 37.48 -1.98
CA ILE A 78 -7.96 38.15 -3.04
C ILE A 78 -8.98 38.92 -3.90
N PRO A 79 -8.80 40.24 -4.12
CA PRO A 79 -9.78 41.10 -4.78
C PRO A 79 -9.96 40.85 -6.29
N PHE A 80 -9.34 39.83 -6.88
CA PHE A 80 -9.33 39.60 -8.33
C PHE A 80 -10.41 38.58 -8.75
N LYS A 81 -11.51 39.06 -9.33
CA LYS A 81 -12.57 38.19 -9.91
C LYS A 81 -12.20 37.55 -11.26
N LEU A 82 -11.15 38.05 -11.92
CA LEU A 82 -10.78 37.70 -13.29
C LEU A 82 -9.65 36.66 -13.39
N LEU A 83 -8.94 36.36 -12.29
CA LEU A 83 -7.76 35.50 -12.27
C LEU A 83 -7.93 34.36 -11.27
N SER A 84 -7.69 33.13 -11.70
CA SER A 84 -7.57 31.97 -10.80
C SER A 84 -6.13 31.81 -10.38
N LEU A 85 -5.84 32.01 -9.08
CA LEU A 85 -4.51 31.85 -8.51
C LEU A 85 -4.39 30.47 -7.88
N TYR A 86 -3.28 29.79 -8.18
CA TYR A 86 -2.91 28.51 -7.59
C TYR A 86 -1.46 28.59 -7.14
N ALA A 87 -1.17 28.12 -5.93
CA ALA A 87 0.18 28.09 -5.37
C ALA A 87 0.63 26.65 -5.15
N PHE A 88 1.94 26.46 -5.28
CA PHE A 88 2.63 25.22 -4.97
C PHE A 88 3.99 25.58 -4.40
N HIS A 89 4.30 25.02 -3.23
CA HIS A 89 5.55 25.26 -2.51
C HIS A 89 6.09 23.94 -1.96
N SER A 90 7.26 23.96 -1.32
CA SER A 90 8.01 22.76 -0.94
C SER A 90 7.23 21.84 0.02
N ASP A 91 6.62 22.43 1.05
CA ASP A 91 5.90 21.74 2.13
C ASP A 91 4.45 21.32 1.77
N ILE A 92 3.91 21.76 0.63
CA ILE A 92 2.48 21.59 0.34
C ILE A 92 2.08 20.11 0.19
N PHE A 93 3.00 19.27 -0.29
CA PHE A 93 2.78 17.83 -0.38
C PHE A 93 2.60 17.21 1.01
N GLU A 94 3.45 17.55 1.97
CA GLU A 94 3.34 17.05 3.35
C GLU A 94 2.06 17.56 4.00
N MET A 95 1.77 18.86 3.87
CA MET A 95 0.54 19.45 4.39
C MET A 95 -0.73 18.81 3.82
N GLU A 96 -0.79 18.53 2.52
CA GLU A 96 -1.93 17.86 1.89
C GLU A 96 -2.09 16.42 2.36
N LEU A 97 -0.98 15.70 2.58
CA LEU A 97 -1.01 14.36 3.17
C LEU A 97 -1.55 14.41 4.61
N ILE A 98 -1.14 15.39 5.42
CA ILE A 98 -1.67 15.60 6.78
C ILE A 98 -3.16 15.98 6.74
N LYS A 99 -3.57 16.92 5.88
CA LYS A 99 -4.99 17.27 5.69
C LYS A 99 -5.81 16.03 5.29
N SER A 100 -5.25 15.16 4.47
CA SER A 100 -5.91 13.90 4.09
C SER A 100 -6.03 12.93 5.27
N SER A 101 -5.04 12.82 6.15
CA SER A 101 -5.06 11.91 7.30
C SER A 101 -6.19 12.21 8.27
N VAL A 102 -6.38 13.49 8.58
CA VAL A 102 -7.41 13.98 9.50
C VAL A 102 -8.80 13.70 8.95
N LEU A 103 -9.01 13.80 7.63
CA LEU A 103 -10.29 13.48 6.99
C LEU A 103 -10.63 11.99 7.04
N ILE A 104 -9.61 11.12 7.06
CA ILE A 104 -9.79 9.66 7.08
C ILE A 104 -10.06 9.19 8.52
N ALA A 105 -9.48 9.85 9.53
CA ALA A 105 -9.62 9.52 10.96
C ALA A 105 -11.04 9.16 11.44
N PRO A 106 -12.09 9.98 11.24
CA PRO A 106 -13.44 9.67 11.75
C PRO A 106 -14.11 8.50 11.02
N LYS A 107 -13.78 8.26 9.74
CA LYS A 107 -14.33 7.15 8.96
C LYS A 107 -13.85 5.80 9.49
N PHE A 108 -12.71 5.76 10.17
CA PHE A 108 -12.24 4.55 10.85
C PHE A 108 -13.08 4.17 12.08
N ALA A 109 -13.57 5.14 12.85
CA ALA A 109 -14.48 4.81 13.95
C ALA A 109 -15.75 4.09 13.42
N TYR A 110 -16.26 4.52 12.25
CA TYR A 110 -17.38 3.87 11.59
C TYR A 110 -17.04 2.43 11.14
N THR A 111 -15.85 2.19 10.59
CA THR A 111 -15.43 0.83 10.20
C THR A 111 -15.37 -0.12 11.40
N PHE A 112 -14.84 0.36 12.54
CA PHE A 112 -14.72 -0.42 13.75
C PHE A 112 -16.10 -0.76 14.33
N LEU A 113 -17.00 0.23 14.36
CA LEU A 113 -18.39 0.03 14.76
C LEU A 113 -19.08 -1.01 13.87
N LEU A 114 -18.86 -0.93 12.55
CA LEU A 114 -19.43 -1.85 11.59
C LEU A 114 -18.89 -3.27 11.77
N LEU A 115 -17.58 -3.45 11.96
CA LEU A 115 -16.95 -4.74 12.28
C LEU A 115 -17.47 -5.32 13.59
N LEU A 116 -17.65 -4.49 14.61
CA LEU A 116 -18.20 -4.89 15.90
C LEU A 116 -19.64 -5.38 15.76
N ILE A 117 -20.48 -4.64 15.04
CA ILE A 117 -21.87 -5.05 14.76
C ILE A 117 -21.88 -6.37 13.99
N PHE A 118 -21.04 -6.49 12.96
CA PHE A 118 -20.94 -7.71 12.17
C PHE A 118 -20.50 -8.91 13.02
N SER A 119 -19.46 -8.76 13.85
CA SER A 119 -18.97 -9.80 14.75
C SER A 119 -20.07 -10.28 15.69
N ILE A 120 -20.79 -9.36 16.32
CA ILE A 120 -21.94 -9.68 17.19
C ILE A 120 -23.02 -10.43 16.39
N LEU A 121 -23.37 -9.95 15.20
CA LEU A 121 -24.38 -10.58 14.34
C LEU A 121 -24.01 -12.02 13.97
N CYS A 122 -22.75 -12.29 13.65
CA CYS A 122 -22.32 -13.62 13.26
C CYS A 122 -22.28 -14.63 14.41
N THR A 123 -22.17 -14.18 15.65
CA THR A 123 -22.26 -15.07 16.83
C THR A 123 -23.69 -15.47 17.20
N PHE A 124 -24.71 -14.88 16.56
CA PHE A 124 -26.10 -15.28 16.78
C PHE A 124 -26.43 -16.55 16.01
N ASN A 125 -26.92 -17.55 16.74
CA ASN A 125 -27.37 -18.82 16.18
C ASN A 125 -28.90 -18.79 16.01
N ILE A 126 -29.35 -18.84 14.75
CA ILE A 126 -30.77 -18.89 14.41
C ILE A 126 -31.19 -20.34 14.21
N ILE A 127 -32.26 -20.74 14.90
CA ILE A 127 -32.90 -22.04 14.75
C ILE A 127 -34.19 -21.85 13.94
N THR A 128 -34.34 -22.68 12.91
CA THR A 128 -35.61 -22.84 12.18
C THR A 128 -36.41 -23.97 12.81
N PHE A 129 -37.63 -23.68 13.25
CA PHE A 129 -38.53 -24.71 13.77
C PHE A 129 -39.90 -24.64 13.08
N SER A 130 -40.49 -25.81 12.87
CA SER A 130 -41.85 -25.96 12.36
C SER A 130 -42.78 -26.23 13.54
N ILE A 131 -43.83 -25.41 13.68
CA ILE A 131 -44.85 -25.59 14.73
C ILE A 131 -45.87 -26.62 14.20
N PRO A 132 -46.28 -27.64 14.98
CA PRO A 132 -47.11 -28.75 14.50
C PRO A 132 -48.49 -28.39 13.89
N ASN A 133 -48.94 -27.13 13.95
CA ASN A 133 -50.23 -26.67 13.43
C ASN A 133 -50.14 -25.41 12.52
N CYS A 134 -48.94 -25.03 12.06
CA CYS A 134 -48.78 -23.87 11.16
C CYS A 134 -47.76 -24.17 10.06
N SER A 135 -48.14 -23.99 8.79
CA SER A 135 -47.28 -24.23 7.62
C SER A 135 -46.16 -23.19 7.44
N LYS A 136 -46.07 -22.17 8.32
CA LYS A 136 -45.05 -21.14 8.28
C LYS A 136 -43.83 -21.54 9.14
N LEU A 137 -42.67 -21.61 8.49
CA LEU A 137 -41.38 -21.73 9.15
C LEU A 137 -41.18 -20.53 10.09
N SER A 138 -41.01 -20.78 11.39
CA SER A 138 -40.75 -19.74 12.38
C SER A 138 -39.28 -19.74 12.76
N PHE A 139 -38.71 -18.54 12.93
CA PHE A 139 -37.32 -18.33 13.31
C PHE A 139 -37.25 -17.95 14.79
N ALA A 140 -36.41 -18.64 15.56
CA ALA A 140 -36.06 -18.23 16.92
C ALA A 140 -34.54 -18.20 17.07
N ILE A 141 -34.04 -17.21 17.81
CA ILE A 141 -32.64 -17.13 18.19
C ILE A 141 -32.41 -18.08 19.37
N ASP A 142 -31.40 -18.93 19.29
CA ASP A 142 -30.97 -19.75 20.43
C ASP A 142 -30.06 -18.92 21.32
N TRP A 143 -30.62 -18.34 22.37
CA TRP A 143 -29.89 -17.46 23.30
C TRP A 143 -28.89 -18.21 24.18
N LEU A 144 -28.99 -19.54 24.26
CA LEU A 144 -28.02 -20.36 24.98
C LEU A 144 -26.73 -20.52 24.18
N LYS A 145 -26.86 -20.90 22.90
CA LYS A 145 -25.70 -21.09 22.00
C LYS A 145 -25.16 -19.76 21.46
N SER A 146 -25.96 -18.70 21.35
CA SER A 146 -25.50 -17.40 20.83
C SER A 146 -24.57 -16.70 21.83
N LYS A 147 -23.38 -16.26 21.38
CA LYS A 147 -22.35 -15.64 22.25
C LYS A 147 -21.98 -14.20 21.82
N PRO A 148 -22.91 -13.22 21.86
CA PRO A 148 -22.68 -11.85 21.36
C PRO A 148 -21.52 -11.13 22.05
N PHE A 149 -21.37 -11.29 23.36
CA PHE A 149 -20.25 -10.67 24.08
C PHE A 149 -18.89 -11.22 23.68
N LEU A 150 -18.81 -12.49 23.26
CA LEU A 150 -17.55 -13.08 22.83
C LEU A 150 -17.09 -12.48 21.49
N GLY A 151 -18.04 -12.19 20.58
CA GLY A 151 -17.75 -11.45 19.35
C GLY A 151 -17.22 -10.04 19.62
N PHE A 152 -17.78 -9.34 20.62
CA PHE A 152 -17.27 -8.03 21.06
C PHE A 152 -15.86 -8.12 21.67
N ILE A 153 -15.62 -9.11 22.54
CA ILE A 153 -14.31 -9.35 23.17
C ILE A 153 -13.24 -9.68 22.12
N GLY A 154 -13.58 -10.46 21.09
CA GLY A 154 -12.65 -10.76 20.00
C GLY A 154 -12.12 -9.51 19.29
N VAL A 155 -13.00 -8.54 19.02
CA VAL A 155 -12.62 -7.25 18.40
C VAL A 155 -11.76 -6.39 19.35
N ILE A 156 -12.02 -6.43 20.66
CA ILE A 156 -11.20 -5.71 21.64
C ILE A 156 -9.80 -6.33 21.75
N ILE A 157 -9.72 -7.66 21.75
CA ILE A 157 -8.45 -8.38 21.86
C ILE A 157 -7.54 -8.04 20.67
N SER A 158 -8.08 -8.03 19.45
CA SER A 158 -7.28 -7.67 18.27
C SER A 158 -6.83 -6.20 18.32
N LEU A 159 -7.65 -5.28 18.82
CA LEU A 159 -7.24 -3.88 19.05
C LEU A 159 -6.11 -3.78 20.10
N MET A 160 -6.24 -4.53 21.19
CA MET A 160 -5.25 -4.54 22.27
C MET A 160 -3.90 -5.10 21.80
N ALA A 161 -3.92 -6.10 20.90
CA ALA A 161 -2.72 -6.64 20.26
C ALA A 161 -1.99 -5.58 19.43
N ILE A 162 -2.71 -4.80 18.61
CA ILE A 162 -2.13 -3.72 17.80
C ILE A 162 -1.49 -2.65 18.69
N ILE A 163 -2.18 -2.22 19.75
CA ILE A 163 -1.65 -1.23 20.70
C ILE A 163 -0.39 -1.75 21.38
N SER A 164 -0.38 -3.03 21.77
CA SER A 164 0.78 -3.67 22.41
C SER A 164 1.98 -3.75 21.46
N ALA A 165 1.75 -4.10 20.19
CA ALA A 165 2.78 -4.15 19.16
C ALA A 165 3.42 -2.79 18.89
N ILE A 166 2.59 -1.74 18.76
CA ILE A 166 3.08 -0.38 18.58
C ILE A 166 3.90 0.05 19.80
N GLY A 167 3.40 -0.19 21.01
CA GLY A 167 4.11 0.14 22.25
C GLY A 167 5.47 -0.55 22.34
N LEU A 168 5.55 -1.83 21.97
CA LEU A 168 6.80 -2.60 21.98
C LEU A 168 7.82 -2.05 20.97
N LEU A 169 7.39 -1.75 19.74
CA LEU A 169 8.31 -1.28 18.69
C LEU A 169 8.80 0.15 18.93
N LEU A 170 7.94 1.00 19.51
CA LEU A 170 8.36 2.33 19.98
C LEU A 170 9.40 2.22 21.11
N LEU A 171 9.29 1.22 22.01
CA LEU A 171 10.30 0.97 23.04
C LEU A 171 11.67 0.59 22.44
N PHE A 172 11.68 -0.13 21.31
CA PHE A 172 12.90 -0.49 20.58
C PHE A 172 13.44 0.61 19.67
N ASN A 173 12.93 1.85 19.77
CA ASN A 173 13.30 2.98 18.91
C ASN A 173 13.18 2.69 17.40
N VAL A 174 12.27 1.79 17.01
CA VAL A 174 11.94 1.60 15.61
C VAL A 174 11.14 2.82 15.16
N PRO A 175 11.69 3.68 14.27
CA PRO A 175 11.02 4.92 13.92
C PRO A 175 9.67 4.57 13.30
N PHE A 176 8.63 5.16 13.87
CA PHE A 176 7.33 5.14 13.23
C PHE A 176 7.44 6.02 11.98
N VAL A 177 7.19 5.47 10.80
CA VAL A 177 7.18 6.25 9.54
C VAL A 177 5.93 7.11 9.52
N ASP A 178 5.95 8.17 10.31
CA ASP A 178 5.31 9.42 9.95
C ASP A 178 6.27 10.12 9.00
N ILE A 179 5.81 10.41 7.78
CA ILE A 179 6.51 11.39 6.96
C ILE A 179 6.34 12.73 7.71
N SER A 180 7.43 13.09 8.38
CA SER A 180 7.81 14.33 9.07
C SER A 180 7.54 14.50 10.58
N ASN A 181 8.65 14.79 11.28
CA ASN A 181 8.88 15.00 12.72
C ASN A 181 8.18 16.24 13.31
N ARG A 182 6.98 16.65 12.86
CA ARG A 182 6.36 17.90 13.36
C ARG A 182 4.88 17.83 13.72
N SER A 183 4.24 16.66 13.75
CA SER A 183 2.92 16.57 14.37
C SER A 183 2.66 15.23 15.05
N SER A 184 2.35 15.31 16.32
CA SER A 184 1.84 14.26 17.20
C SER A 184 0.46 13.76 16.75
N THR A 185 0.33 13.16 15.55
CA THR A 185 -0.97 12.63 15.08
C THR A 185 -0.89 11.39 14.14
N ILE A 186 -0.03 10.41 14.39
CA ILE A 186 -0.24 8.92 14.36
C ILE A 186 -0.98 8.22 13.16
N THR A 187 -1.70 8.84 12.21
CA THR A 187 -2.97 8.19 11.78
C THR A 187 -3.50 8.30 10.32
N ALA A 188 -2.67 8.44 9.29
CA ALA A 188 -3.18 8.40 7.89
C ALA A 188 -3.10 7.01 7.24
N ARG A 189 -1.87 6.50 7.16
CA ARG A 189 -1.52 5.32 6.37
C ARG A 189 -1.71 4.07 7.21
N TYR A 190 -1.31 4.11 8.47
CA TYR A 190 -1.45 2.99 9.40
C TYR A 190 -2.86 2.76 9.93
N LYS A 191 -3.76 3.76 10.01
CA LYS A 191 -5.16 3.51 10.39
C LYS A 191 -5.92 2.67 9.35
N ALA A 192 -5.59 2.81 8.06
CA ALA A 192 -6.15 1.96 6.99
C ALA A 192 -5.72 0.50 7.15
N TYR A 193 -4.45 0.27 7.48
CA TYR A 193 -3.91 -1.06 7.75
C TYR A 193 -4.27 -1.56 9.17
N SER A 194 -4.55 -0.68 10.14
CA SER A 194 -4.99 -1.05 11.49
C SER A 194 -6.31 -1.81 11.45
N ASN A 195 -7.25 -1.37 10.62
CA ASN A 195 -8.49 -2.11 10.39
C ASN A 195 -8.25 -3.48 9.74
N TRP A 196 -7.24 -3.56 8.86
CA TRP A 196 -6.85 -4.83 8.27
C TRP A 196 -6.36 -5.78 9.37
N TYR A 197 -5.48 -5.34 10.26
CA TYR A 197 -5.04 -6.18 11.40
C TYR A 197 -6.19 -6.52 12.34
N THR A 198 -7.12 -5.59 12.59
CA THR A 198 -8.33 -5.88 13.35
C THR A 198 -9.16 -6.96 12.66
N ALA A 199 -9.29 -6.92 11.33
CA ALA A 199 -10.06 -7.90 10.56
C ALA A 199 -9.38 -9.28 10.47
N VAL A 200 -8.05 -9.33 10.32
CA VAL A 200 -7.26 -10.58 10.39
C VAL A 200 -7.39 -11.19 11.78
N GLY A 201 -7.15 -10.43 12.84
CA GLY A 201 -7.23 -10.99 14.20
C GLY A 201 -8.63 -11.43 14.65
N ILE A 202 -9.69 -10.99 13.97
CA ILE A 202 -11.05 -11.47 14.20
C ILE A 202 -11.26 -12.88 13.62
N ASP A 203 -10.55 -13.29 12.57
CA ASP A 203 -10.76 -14.60 11.95
C ASP A 203 -10.49 -15.76 12.93
N ASP A 204 -9.41 -15.65 13.72
CA ASP A 204 -9.01 -16.62 14.74
C ASP A 204 -10.14 -16.82 15.75
N THR A 205 -10.79 -15.71 16.13
CA THR A 205 -11.89 -15.72 17.10
C THR A 205 -13.12 -16.44 16.56
N PHE A 206 -13.39 -16.31 15.26
CA PHE A 206 -14.49 -16.99 14.59
C PHE A 206 -14.20 -18.47 14.37
N LEU A 207 -12.98 -18.82 14.00
CA LEU A 207 -12.56 -20.22 13.88
C LEU A 207 -12.66 -20.95 15.23
N MET A 208 -12.21 -20.30 16.30
CA MET A 208 -12.25 -20.88 17.64
C MET A 208 -13.68 -20.99 18.19
N LEU A 209 -14.54 -20.01 17.88
CA LEU A 209 -15.97 -20.09 18.22
C LEU A 209 -16.69 -21.18 17.43
N ALA A 210 -16.35 -21.38 16.16
CA ALA A 210 -16.90 -22.47 15.35
C ALA A 210 -16.50 -23.84 15.90
N ALA A 211 -15.22 -24.02 16.27
CA ALA A 211 -14.74 -25.22 16.92
C ALA A 211 -15.43 -25.47 18.27
N TRP A 212 -15.73 -24.42 19.05
CA TRP A 212 -16.53 -24.55 20.27
C TRP A 212 -17.95 -25.05 19.98
N HIS A 213 -18.60 -24.52 18.95
CA HIS A 213 -19.95 -24.94 18.56
C HIS A 213 -20.04 -26.37 18.02
N GLU A 214 -18.92 -26.95 17.58
CA GLU A 214 -18.82 -28.36 17.18
C GLU A 214 -18.82 -29.33 18.35
N THR A 215 -18.33 -28.89 19.51
CA THR A 215 -18.26 -29.75 20.68
C THR A 215 -19.65 -30.15 21.16
N ASN A 216 -19.75 -31.38 21.67
CA ASN A 216 -21.00 -31.87 22.23
C ASN A 216 -21.36 -31.06 23.49
N SER A 217 -22.58 -30.51 23.52
CA SER A 217 -23.07 -29.69 24.63
C SER A 217 -23.21 -30.45 25.95
N ASN A 218 -23.17 -31.77 25.93
CA ASN A 218 -23.33 -32.62 27.11
C ASN A 218 -22.03 -32.85 27.89
N LEU A 219 -20.87 -32.43 27.34
CA LEU A 219 -19.57 -32.55 28.00
C LEU A 219 -19.34 -31.42 28.99
N SER A 220 -18.50 -31.68 30.00
CA SER A 220 -18.05 -30.65 30.95
C SER A 220 -17.32 -29.51 30.22
N VAL A 221 -17.34 -28.30 30.78
CA VAL A 221 -16.71 -27.13 30.16
C VAL A 221 -15.22 -27.35 29.94
N GLU A 222 -14.50 -27.97 30.89
CA GLU A 222 -13.07 -28.25 30.73
C GLU A 222 -12.80 -29.20 29.55
N GLU A 223 -13.61 -30.24 29.42
CA GLU A 223 -13.46 -31.23 28.36
C GLU A 223 -13.85 -30.67 26.99
N ARG A 224 -14.87 -29.80 26.92
CA ARG A 224 -15.21 -29.06 25.70
C ARG A 224 -14.08 -28.16 25.25
N ILE A 225 -13.44 -27.41 26.16
CA ILE A 225 -12.30 -26.55 25.81
C ILE A 225 -11.18 -27.42 25.25
N LYS A 226 -10.85 -28.53 25.93
CA LYS A 226 -9.81 -29.46 25.48
C LYS A 226 -10.05 -29.94 24.05
N VAL A 227 -11.26 -30.42 23.74
CA VAL A 227 -11.62 -30.93 22.41
C VAL A 227 -11.63 -29.80 21.37
N SER A 228 -12.17 -28.62 21.69
CA SER A 228 -12.19 -27.50 20.75
C SER A 228 -10.79 -26.98 20.43
N MET A 229 -9.91 -26.88 21.44
CA MET A 229 -8.56 -26.33 21.28
C MET A 229 -7.61 -27.33 20.61
N GLN A 230 -7.84 -28.64 20.76
CA GLN A 230 -7.02 -29.66 20.12
C GLN A 230 -6.95 -29.48 18.59
N HIS A 231 -8.04 -29.02 17.97
CA HIS A 231 -8.09 -28.77 16.52
C HIS A 231 -7.87 -27.29 16.17
N ALA A 232 -8.54 -26.36 16.88
CA ALA A 232 -8.47 -24.93 16.56
C ALA A 232 -7.12 -24.29 16.88
N ALA A 233 -6.48 -24.63 18.00
CA ALA A 233 -5.24 -23.99 18.42
C ALA A 233 -4.07 -24.33 17.50
N VAL A 234 -4.02 -25.59 17.00
CA VAL A 234 -3.03 -26.00 16.00
C VAL A 234 -3.22 -25.17 14.73
N SER A 235 -4.45 -25.09 14.25
CA SER A 235 -4.86 -24.30 13.09
C SER A 235 -4.39 -22.83 13.17
N ILE A 236 -4.68 -22.16 14.29
CA ILE A 236 -4.33 -20.75 14.55
C ILE A 236 -2.82 -20.54 14.70
N ALA A 237 -2.11 -21.51 15.32
CA ALA A 237 -0.67 -21.43 15.45
C ALA A 237 0.04 -21.48 14.10
N ILE A 238 -0.49 -22.28 13.17
CA ILE A 238 0.07 -22.40 11.83
C ILE A 238 -0.06 -21.08 11.09
N THR A 239 -1.27 -20.51 11.04
CA THR A 239 -1.55 -19.25 10.35
C THR A 239 -0.72 -18.10 10.91
N SER A 240 -0.67 -17.99 12.24
CA SER A 240 0.14 -16.97 12.91
C SER A 240 1.63 -17.10 12.57
N VAL A 241 2.19 -18.32 12.55
CA VAL A 241 3.60 -18.54 12.20
C VAL A 241 3.87 -18.25 10.72
N THR A 242 2.99 -18.70 9.81
CA THR A 242 3.14 -18.41 8.38
C THR A 242 3.09 -16.92 8.11
N ASP A 243 2.16 -16.20 8.74
CA ASP A 243 2.03 -14.75 8.57
C ASP A 243 3.23 -13.99 9.15
N ILE A 244 3.66 -14.32 10.36
CA ILE A 244 4.85 -13.69 10.96
C ILE A 244 6.07 -13.89 10.04
N THR A 245 6.29 -15.10 9.54
CA THR A 245 7.41 -15.38 8.62
C THR A 245 7.27 -14.64 7.29
N ALA A 246 6.07 -14.57 6.71
CA ALA A 246 5.80 -13.84 5.47
C ALA A 246 6.08 -12.34 5.63
N PHE A 247 5.63 -11.71 6.73
CA PHE A 247 5.91 -10.31 7.00
C PHE A 247 7.40 -10.07 7.28
N LEU A 248 8.08 -10.96 8.02
CA LEU A 248 9.52 -10.86 8.23
C LEU A 248 10.31 -10.98 6.92
N ILE A 249 9.88 -11.81 5.97
CA ILE A 249 10.50 -11.87 4.63
C ILE A 249 10.29 -10.54 3.89
N GLY A 250 9.10 -9.95 3.96
CA GLY A 250 8.85 -8.63 3.39
C GLY A 250 9.71 -7.49 3.97
N SER A 251 10.30 -7.69 5.15
CA SER A 251 11.24 -6.73 5.75
C SER A 251 12.63 -6.72 5.07
N ILE A 252 12.92 -7.68 4.19
CA ILE A 252 14.16 -7.73 3.40
C ILE A 252 14.16 -6.66 2.28
N THR A 253 13.00 -6.06 1.99
CA THR A 253 12.86 -5.01 0.98
C THR A 253 13.73 -3.80 1.30
N PRO A 254 14.40 -3.16 0.32
CA PRO A 254 15.23 -1.98 0.56
C PRO A 254 14.42 -0.68 0.76
N LEU A 255 13.09 -0.75 0.78
CA LEU A 255 12.20 0.39 0.92
C LEU A 255 11.82 0.60 2.39
N PRO A 256 12.29 1.66 3.07
CA PRO A 256 12.09 1.84 4.52
C PRO A 256 10.62 1.78 4.93
N ALA A 257 9.72 2.39 4.16
CA ALA A 257 8.29 2.37 4.45
C ALA A 257 7.69 0.95 4.51
N VAL A 258 8.23 0.01 3.71
CA VAL A 258 7.79 -1.38 3.66
C VAL A 258 8.42 -2.18 4.80
N ILE A 259 9.71 -1.96 5.08
CA ILE A 259 10.44 -2.58 6.20
C ILE A 259 9.70 -2.33 7.52
N TYR A 260 9.43 -1.06 7.83
CA TYR A 260 8.76 -0.72 9.07
C TYR A 260 7.34 -1.28 9.11
N PHE A 261 6.58 -1.18 8.02
CA PHE A 261 5.26 -1.79 7.91
C PHE A 261 5.30 -3.27 8.31
N CYS A 262 6.20 -4.05 7.73
CA CYS A 262 6.39 -5.47 8.01
C CYS A 262 6.73 -5.77 9.47
N TYR A 263 7.61 -4.99 10.11
CA TYR A 263 7.92 -5.16 11.53
C TYR A 263 6.70 -4.96 12.43
N TYR A 264 5.93 -3.89 12.19
CA TYR A 264 4.72 -3.63 12.96
C TYR A 264 3.64 -4.71 12.73
N SER A 265 3.49 -5.22 11.50
CA SER A 265 2.58 -6.34 11.20
C SER A 265 2.98 -7.62 11.93
N ALA A 266 4.26 -8.01 11.85
CA ALA A 266 4.75 -9.22 12.49
C ALA A 266 4.58 -9.18 14.02
N ALA A 267 4.87 -8.03 14.64
CA ALA A 267 4.64 -7.84 16.07
C ALA A 267 3.14 -7.89 16.44
N ALA A 268 2.26 -7.27 15.64
CA ALA A 268 0.81 -7.27 15.89
C ALA A 268 0.23 -8.68 15.84
N ILE A 269 0.63 -9.49 14.86
CA ILE A 269 0.16 -10.87 14.70
C ILE A 269 0.70 -11.75 15.84
N ALA A 270 1.95 -11.56 16.27
CA ALA A 270 2.51 -12.27 17.42
C ALA A 270 1.74 -11.98 18.72
N PHE A 271 1.38 -10.72 18.99
CA PHE A 271 0.54 -10.38 20.14
C PHE A 271 -0.89 -10.89 19.99
N ASN A 272 -1.45 -10.86 18.78
CA ASN A 272 -2.78 -11.40 18.51
C ASN A 272 -2.83 -12.89 18.81
N PHE A 273 -1.85 -13.66 18.34
CA PHE A 273 -1.70 -15.08 18.64
C PHE A 273 -1.67 -15.35 20.16
N CYS A 274 -0.85 -14.59 20.90
CA CYS A 274 -0.74 -14.73 22.36
C CYS A 274 -2.05 -14.44 23.08
N TYR A 275 -2.76 -13.36 22.71
CA TYR A 275 -4.02 -12.99 23.35
C TYR A 275 -5.18 -13.90 22.94
N SER A 276 -5.21 -14.38 21.71
CA SER A 276 -6.19 -15.35 21.23
C SER A 276 -6.10 -16.66 22.02
N LEU A 277 -4.89 -17.21 22.22
CA LEU A 277 -4.72 -18.46 22.97
C LEU A 277 -4.86 -18.31 24.50
N SER A 278 -4.67 -17.11 25.04
CA SER A 278 -4.76 -16.88 26.51
C SER A 278 -6.09 -16.23 26.91
N ALA A 279 -6.24 -14.94 26.62
CA ALA A 279 -7.35 -14.11 27.07
C ALA A 279 -8.68 -14.58 26.48
N PHE A 280 -8.75 -14.84 25.17
CA PHE A 280 -10.00 -15.26 24.54
C PHE A 280 -10.44 -16.65 25.05
N VAL A 281 -9.52 -17.60 25.21
CA VAL A 281 -9.84 -18.93 25.77
C VAL A 281 -10.38 -18.81 27.20
N ALA A 282 -9.81 -17.92 28.02
CA ALA A 282 -10.33 -17.66 29.37
C ALA A 282 -11.77 -17.12 29.35
N PHE A 283 -12.08 -16.18 28.45
CA PHE A 283 -13.46 -15.70 28.27
C PHE A 283 -14.39 -16.80 27.73
N LEU A 284 -13.92 -17.61 26.78
CA LEU A 284 -14.67 -18.75 26.26
C LEU A 284 -15.05 -19.73 27.39
N ALA A 285 -14.15 -19.99 28.34
CA ALA A 285 -14.41 -20.82 29.51
C ALA A 285 -15.50 -20.23 30.42
N ILE A 286 -15.46 -18.92 30.68
CA ILE A 286 -16.47 -18.22 31.48
C ILE A 286 -17.85 -18.33 30.82
N PHE A 287 -17.95 -18.04 29.52
CA PHE A 287 -19.20 -18.18 28.79
C PHE A 287 -19.63 -19.65 28.62
N GLY A 288 -18.71 -20.60 28.64
CA GLY A 288 -19.01 -22.03 28.69
C GLY A 288 -19.70 -22.44 30.00
N ARG A 289 -19.25 -21.92 31.15
CA ARG A 289 -19.90 -22.15 32.46
C ARG A 289 -21.30 -21.56 32.54
N LEU A 290 -21.54 -20.43 31.87
CA LEU A 290 -22.88 -19.83 31.76
C LEU A 290 -23.83 -20.69 30.91
N GLU A 291 -23.29 -21.28 29.83
CA GLU A 291 -23.99 -22.23 28.97
C GLU A 291 -24.41 -23.49 29.75
N GLU A 292 -23.51 -24.03 30.58
CA GLU A 292 -23.80 -25.16 31.49
C GLU A 292 -24.87 -24.81 32.53
N ALA A 293 -24.84 -23.58 33.06
CA ALA A 293 -25.85 -23.07 33.98
C ALA A 293 -27.20 -22.73 33.32
N CYS A 294 -27.34 -22.94 32.01
CA CYS A 294 -28.55 -22.65 31.22
C CYS A 294 -28.99 -21.19 31.29
N ARG A 295 -28.02 -20.27 31.29
CA ARG A 295 -28.25 -18.82 31.35
C ARG A 295 -27.93 -18.17 30.01
N ASN A 296 -28.71 -17.17 29.65
CA ASN A 296 -28.47 -16.33 28.49
C ASN A 296 -27.17 -15.55 28.65
N ASN A 297 -26.37 -15.49 27.60
CA ASN A 297 -25.12 -14.73 27.61
C ASN A 297 -25.34 -13.21 27.70
N LEU A 298 -26.50 -12.69 27.27
CA LEU A 298 -26.77 -11.25 27.25
C LEU A 298 -27.25 -10.70 28.60
N PHE A 299 -28.21 -11.39 29.25
CA PHE A 299 -28.87 -10.91 30.47
C PHE A 299 -28.61 -11.80 31.70
N TYR A 300 -27.85 -12.89 31.56
CA TYR A 300 -27.59 -13.85 32.63
C TYR A 300 -28.85 -14.51 33.22
N VAL A 301 -29.99 -14.42 32.53
CA VAL A 301 -31.30 -15.00 32.92
C VAL A 301 -31.42 -16.43 32.40
N LYS A 302 -32.10 -17.31 33.14
CA LYS A 302 -32.34 -18.71 32.72
C LYS A 302 -33.15 -18.78 31.42
N THR A 303 -32.73 -19.60 30.47
CA THR A 303 -33.41 -19.83 29.19
C THR A 303 -34.69 -20.63 29.35
N THR A 304 -35.74 -20.28 28.60
CA THR A 304 -36.97 -21.06 28.47
C THR A 304 -36.89 -22.00 27.24
N PRO A 305 -37.20 -23.29 27.38
CA PRO A 305 -37.13 -24.25 26.27
C PRO A 305 -38.20 -24.00 25.21
N LEU A 306 -37.89 -24.33 23.95
CA LEU A 306 -38.76 -24.16 22.78
C LEU A 306 -40.13 -24.86 22.89
N ASN A 307 -40.26 -25.84 23.78
CA ASN A 307 -41.52 -26.53 24.08
C ASN A 307 -42.57 -25.61 24.74
N GLU A 308 -42.14 -24.53 25.39
CA GLU A 308 -43.00 -23.54 26.05
C GLU A 308 -43.22 -22.28 25.18
N TYR A 309 -42.89 -22.35 23.88
CA TYR A 309 -43.00 -21.21 22.97
C TYR A 309 -44.42 -20.63 22.87
N ALA A 310 -45.46 -21.47 22.98
CA ALA A 310 -46.86 -21.04 22.93
C ALA A 310 -47.25 -20.19 24.16
N THR A 311 -46.73 -20.52 25.34
CA THR A 311 -47.07 -19.91 26.64
C THR A 311 -46.17 -18.73 27.02
N ALA A 312 -45.10 -18.47 26.27
CA ALA A 312 -44.14 -17.43 26.59
C ALA A 312 -44.60 -16.00 26.26
N THR A 313 -44.20 -15.05 27.10
CA THR A 313 -44.41 -13.61 26.89
C THR A 313 -43.63 -13.10 25.66
N ARG A 314 -44.05 -11.95 25.07
CA ARG A 314 -43.34 -11.36 23.91
C ARG A 314 -41.85 -11.10 24.20
N LEU A 315 -41.51 -10.67 25.42
CA LEU A 315 -40.11 -10.46 25.83
C LEU A 315 -39.34 -11.78 25.94
N GLN A 316 -39.94 -12.84 26.49
CA GLN A 316 -39.30 -14.16 26.56
C GLN A 316 -39.12 -14.78 25.16
N LYS A 317 -40.09 -14.59 24.26
CA LYS A 317 -40.01 -15.01 22.86
C LYS A 317 -38.85 -14.35 22.11
N ILE A 318 -38.55 -13.08 22.42
CA ILE A 318 -37.47 -12.34 21.76
C ILE A 318 -36.11 -12.63 22.42
N PHE A 319 -36.02 -12.69 23.75
CA PHE A 319 -34.74 -12.63 24.48
C PHE A 319 -34.33 -13.89 25.25
N ASN A 320 -35.23 -14.85 25.49
CA ASN A 320 -34.95 -15.97 26.41
C ASN A 320 -35.25 -17.37 25.86
N MET A 321 -35.48 -17.53 24.55
CA MET A 321 -35.75 -18.84 23.94
C MET A 321 -34.47 -19.67 23.76
N THR A 322 -34.56 -20.98 24.00
CA THR A 322 -33.53 -21.94 23.60
C THR A 322 -34.12 -23.14 22.87
N GLY A 323 -33.39 -23.65 21.86
CA GLY A 323 -33.69 -24.91 21.18
C GLY A 323 -32.98 -26.11 21.76
N SER A 324 -32.11 -25.92 22.76
CA SER A 324 -31.33 -26.98 23.38
C SER A 324 -31.97 -27.46 24.69
N LYS A 325 -31.87 -28.77 24.98
CA LYS A 325 -32.41 -29.37 26.21
C LYS A 325 -31.47 -29.04 27.38
N CYS A 326 -31.96 -28.24 28.32
CA CYS A 326 -31.26 -27.89 29.54
C CYS A 326 -31.83 -28.70 30.73
N GLY A 327 -31.13 -29.75 31.19
CA GLY A 327 -31.52 -30.49 32.41
C GLY A 327 -30.91 -31.90 32.60
N ASN A 328 -30.87 -32.36 33.86
CA ASN A 328 -30.27 -33.61 34.38
C ASN A 328 -30.86 -34.95 33.88
N ASN A 329 -31.83 -34.95 32.96
CA ASN A 329 -32.46 -36.18 32.46
C ASN A 329 -31.71 -36.81 31.26
N SER A 330 -30.41 -36.52 31.10
CA SER A 330 -29.59 -37.01 29.99
C SER A 330 -29.10 -38.46 30.15
N LYS A 331 -29.28 -39.10 31.32
CA LYS A 331 -28.77 -40.47 31.56
C LYS A 331 -29.71 -41.63 31.22
N LYS A 332 -30.97 -41.41 30.79
CA LYS A 332 -31.93 -42.55 30.68
C LYS A 332 -32.72 -42.74 29.40
N VAL A 333 -32.55 -41.94 28.35
CA VAL A 333 -33.26 -42.20 27.09
C VAL A 333 -32.35 -41.92 25.89
N CYS A 334 -31.43 -42.85 25.63
CA CYS A 334 -30.82 -43.03 24.32
C CYS A 334 -30.87 -44.52 24.01
N SER A 335 -32.08 -45.04 23.75
CA SER A 335 -32.28 -46.34 23.14
C SER A 335 -32.03 -46.24 21.62
N ASN A 336 -31.23 -47.17 21.14
CA ASN A 336 -30.55 -47.32 19.83
C ASN A 336 -31.36 -47.21 18.51
N ALA A 337 -32.46 -46.44 18.41
CA ALA A 337 -33.26 -46.38 17.17
C ALA A 337 -33.48 -44.98 16.56
N GLU A 338 -33.10 -43.88 17.23
CA GLU A 338 -33.33 -42.51 16.71
C GLU A 338 -32.09 -41.62 16.78
N MET A 339 -30.94 -42.12 16.33
CA MET A 339 -29.69 -41.35 16.27
C MET A 339 -29.75 -40.13 15.32
N LYS A 340 -30.82 -39.96 14.52
CA LYS A 340 -30.96 -38.87 13.54
C LYS A 340 -31.69 -37.61 14.06
N SER A 341 -32.34 -37.63 15.23
CA SER A 341 -33.21 -36.51 15.66
C SER A 341 -32.68 -35.67 16.85
N CYS A 342 -31.55 -36.05 17.47
CA CYS A 342 -31.09 -35.40 18.71
C CYS A 342 -30.08 -34.26 18.56
N ASN A 343 -29.60 -33.94 17.35
CA ASN A 343 -28.76 -32.77 17.13
C ASN A 343 -29.59 -31.63 16.53
N THR A 344 -29.82 -30.57 17.30
CA THR A 344 -30.25 -29.27 16.75
C THR A 344 -29.08 -28.68 15.97
N GLU A 345 -28.89 -29.18 14.76
CA GLU A 345 -27.84 -28.76 13.85
C GLU A 345 -28.07 -27.31 13.39
N LEU A 346 -26.97 -26.56 13.26
CA LEU A 346 -26.97 -25.16 12.84
C LEU A 346 -27.49 -25.04 11.39
N GLY A 347 -28.33 -24.04 11.11
CA GLY A 347 -28.98 -23.88 9.80
C GLY A 347 -28.01 -23.76 8.62
N TYR A 348 -26.85 -23.14 8.81
CA TYR A 348 -25.82 -23.04 7.76
C TYR A 348 -25.20 -24.40 7.40
N ARG A 349 -25.07 -25.33 8.36
CA ARG A 349 -24.54 -26.68 8.11
C ARG A 349 -25.48 -27.49 7.24
N GLN A 350 -26.78 -27.38 7.50
CA GLN A 350 -27.80 -28.03 6.68
C GLN A 350 -27.76 -27.51 5.24
N PHE A 351 -27.57 -26.20 5.05
CA PHE A 351 -27.40 -25.61 3.73
C PHE A 351 -26.15 -26.14 3.00
N ILE A 352 -25.00 -26.13 3.68
CA ILE A 352 -23.73 -26.60 3.09
C ILE A 352 -23.81 -28.09 2.72
N ARG A 353 -24.29 -28.93 3.65
CA ARG A 353 -24.41 -30.38 3.45
C ARG A 353 -25.41 -30.76 2.37
N ASN A 354 -26.58 -30.13 2.36
CA ASN A 354 -27.70 -30.57 1.52
C ASN A 354 -27.70 -29.92 0.13
N TYR A 355 -27.13 -28.72 -0.03
CA TYR A 355 -27.17 -27.98 -1.29
C TYR A 355 -25.78 -27.72 -1.88
N TYR A 356 -24.84 -27.18 -1.09
CA TYR A 356 -23.55 -26.72 -1.62
C TYR A 356 -22.57 -27.86 -1.93
N ALA A 357 -22.37 -28.79 -0.99
CA ALA A 357 -21.50 -29.97 -1.17
C ALA A 357 -21.93 -30.87 -2.35
N PRO A 358 -23.22 -31.25 -2.51
CA PRO A 358 -23.64 -32.05 -3.66
C PRO A 358 -23.54 -31.29 -4.99
N PHE A 359 -23.74 -29.97 -4.99
CA PHE A 359 -23.51 -29.12 -6.16
C PHE A 359 -22.04 -29.19 -6.60
N LEU A 360 -21.08 -29.00 -5.69
CA LEU A 360 -19.65 -29.03 -6.02
C LEU A 360 -19.16 -30.41 -6.48
N ALA A 361 -19.74 -31.49 -5.94
CA ALA A 361 -19.35 -32.86 -6.27
C ALA A 361 -19.82 -33.32 -7.66
N TYR A 362 -20.80 -32.65 -8.25
CA TYR A 362 -21.37 -33.02 -9.54
C TYR A 362 -20.31 -32.97 -10.65
N ARG A 363 -20.25 -34.01 -11.50
CA ARG A 363 -19.13 -34.20 -12.45
C ARG A 363 -18.99 -33.05 -13.46
N THR A 364 -20.11 -32.54 -13.99
CA THR A 364 -20.07 -31.41 -14.92
C THR A 364 -19.60 -30.12 -14.25
N ILE A 365 -19.99 -29.89 -12.99
CA ILE A 365 -19.59 -28.71 -12.23
C ILE A 365 -18.08 -28.71 -11.98
N ARG A 366 -17.48 -29.87 -11.66
CA ARG A 366 -16.01 -30.01 -11.53
C ARG A 366 -15.27 -29.70 -12.83
N ILE A 367 -15.78 -30.18 -13.97
CA ILE A 367 -15.17 -29.89 -15.29
C ILE A 367 -15.29 -28.39 -15.61
N ILE A 368 -16.45 -27.78 -15.35
CA ILE A 368 -16.67 -26.34 -15.54
C ILE A 368 -15.72 -25.53 -14.66
N ALA A 369 -15.57 -25.90 -13.38
CA ALA A 369 -14.66 -25.23 -12.45
C ALA A 369 -13.20 -25.29 -12.93
N PHE A 370 -12.75 -26.45 -13.42
CA PHE A 370 -11.40 -26.61 -13.96
C PHE A 370 -11.17 -25.78 -15.24
N ILE A 371 -12.17 -25.69 -16.12
CA ILE A 371 -12.11 -24.84 -17.32
C ILE A 371 -12.04 -23.36 -16.90
N LEU A 372 -12.86 -22.94 -15.94
CA LEU A 372 -12.84 -21.57 -15.41
C LEU A 372 -11.48 -21.23 -14.76
N PHE A 373 -10.87 -22.19 -14.06
CA PHE A 373 -9.53 -22.04 -13.49
C PHE A 373 -8.46 -21.78 -14.57
N ILE A 374 -8.48 -22.55 -15.67
CA ILE A 374 -7.55 -22.35 -16.79
C ILE A 374 -7.76 -20.98 -17.45
N ILE A 375 -9.03 -20.59 -17.67
CA ILE A 375 -9.35 -19.27 -18.24
C ILE A 375 -8.84 -18.15 -17.33
N TYR A 376 -9.06 -18.26 -16.02
CA TYR A 376 -8.55 -17.33 -15.03
C TYR A 376 -7.02 -17.20 -15.10
N PHE A 377 -6.30 -18.34 -15.15
CA PHE A 377 -4.84 -18.35 -15.21
C PHE A 377 -4.30 -17.70 -16.50
N LEU A 378 -4.94 -17.97 -17.65
CA LEU A 378 -4.58 -17.33 -18.92
C LEU A 378 -4.81 -15.81 -18.89
N ILE A 379 -5.94 -15.36 -18.34
CA ILE A 379 -6.24 -13.93 -18.18
C ILE A 379 -5.19 -13.26 -17.27
N ALA A 380 -4.78 -13.93 -16.19
CA ALA A 380 -3.75 -13.42 -15.30
C ALA A 380 -2.40 -13.21 -16.02
N ILE A 381 -1.94 -14.18 -16.83
CA ILE A 381 -0.71 -14.07 -17.61
C ILE A 381 -0.79 -12.93 -18.64
N ILE A 382 -1.93 -12.78 -19.31
CA ILE A 382 -2.16 -11.67 -20.25
C ILE A 382 -2.10 -10.33 -19.52
N GLY A 383 -2.66 -10.28 -18.32
CA GLY A 383 -2.60 -9.11 -17.43
C GLY A 383 -1.16 -8.74 -17.07
N ILE A 384 -0.36 -9.70 -16.60
CA ILE A 384 1.05 -9.47 -16.22
C ILE A 384 1.86 -8.84 -17.36
N LYS A 385 1.65 -9.27 -18.63
CA LYS A 385 2.32 -8.68 -19.79
C LYS A 385 1.98 -7.20 -20.04
N LYS A 386 0.84 -6.73 -19.54
CA LYS A 386 0.36 -5.34 -19.69
C LYS A 386 0.59 -4.50 -18.44
N LEU A 387 1.26 -5.04 -17.42
CA LEU A 387 1.45 -4.37 -16.15
C LEU A 387 2.37 -3.16 -16.31
N LYS A 388 1.84 -1.99 -15.93
CA LYS A 388 2.58 -0.74 -15.95
C LYS A 388 3.26 -0.55 -14.59
N VAL A 389 4.57 -0.40 -14.61
CA VAL A 389 5.37 -0.05 -13.41
C VAL A 389 5.50 1.48 -13.37
N GLY A 390 5.01 2.10 -12.30
CA GLY A 390 4.97 3.56 -12.25
C GLY A 390 4.08 4.15 -11.18
N PHE A 391 4.60 5.18 -10.51
CA PHE A 391 3.86 5.97 -9.54
C PHE A 391 3.84 7.44 -9.98
N ASP A 392 2.66 7.98 -10.28
CA ASP A 392 2.52 9.41 -10.54
C ASP A 392 2.39 10.19 -9.23
N VAL A 393 3.31 11.13 -8.99
CA VAL A 393 3.33 11.94 -7.76
C VAL A 393 2.03 12.77 -7.60
N THR A 394 1.41 13.18 -8.71
CA THR A 394 0.12 13.89 -8.71
C THR A 394 -1.04 13.07 -8.13
N ASN A 395 -0.92 11.74 -8.12
CA ASN A 395 -1.92 10.85 -7.54
C ASN A 395 -1.88 10.82 -6.00
N LEU A 396 -0.79 11.30 -5.37
CA LEU A 396 -0.76 11.51 -3.90
C LEU A 396 -1.74 12.59 -3.45
N LEU A 397 -1.99 13.57 -4.32
CA LEU A 397 -2.82 14.71 -3.98
C LEU A 397 -4.31 14.38 -4.12
N ARG A 398 -5.13 15.02 -3.28
CA ARG A 398 -6.59 14.94 -3.37
C ARG A 398 -7.07 15.47 -4.72
N ALA A 399 -8.09 14.83 -5.29
CA ALA A 399 -8.63 15.20 -6.61
C ALA A 399 -9.06 16.69 -6.71
N ASN A 400 -9.50 17.27 -5.60
CA ASN A 400 -10.00 18.65 -5.53
C ASN A 400 -8.97 19.65 -4.97
N SER A 401 -7.72 19.24 -4.72
CA SER A 401 -6.70 20.11 -4.14
C SER A 401 -6.24 21.20 -5.13
N SER A 402 -5.97 22.40 -4.59
CA SER A 402 -5.33 23.52 -5.29
C SER A 402 -3.98 23.12 -5.89
N ALA A 403 -3.18 22.35 -5.14
CA ALA A 403 -1.87 21.87 -5.55
C ALA A 403 -1.96 20.92 -6.75
N LYS A 404 -2.97 20.05 -6.81
CA LYS A 404 -3.17 19.15 -7.95
C LYS A 404 -3.49 19.92 -9.23
N LYS A 405 -4.41 20.88 -9.13
CA LYS A 405 -4.75 21.77 -10.25
C LYS A 405 -3.55 22.59 -10.71
N PHE A 406 -2.73 23.08 -9.78
CA PHE A 406 -1.49 23.76 -10.13
C PHE A 406 -0.58 22.86 -10.98
N LEU A 407 -0.34 21.62 -10.57
CA LEU A 407 0.53 20.69 -11.30
C LEU A 407 -0.07 20.31 -12.67
N GLU A 408 -1.39 20.15 -12.78
CA GLU A 408 -2.08 19.89 -14.04
C GLU A 408 -1.94 21.07 -15.02
N LEU A 409 -2.24 22.29 -14.56
CA LEU A 409 -2.13 23.53 -15.35
C LEU A 409 -0.68 23.82 -15.74
N ARG A 410 0.25 23.61 -14.79
CA ARG A 410 1.69 23.73 -15.05
C ARG A 410 2.10 22.82 -16.20
N ALA A 411 1.66 21.56 -16.16
CA ALA A 411 2.00 20.58 -17.17
C ALA A 411 1.15 20.65 -18.46
N GLU A 412 0.15 21.54 -18.54
CA GLU A 412 -0.62 21.83 -19.76
C GLU A 412 -0.10 23.06 -20.49
N PHE A 413 0.16 24.15 -19.75
CA PHE A 413 0.49 25.45 -20.33
C PHE A 413 1.98 25.71 -20.46
N PHE A 414 2.80 25.08 -19.61
CA PHE A 414 4.25 25.23 -19.67
C PHE A 414 4.80 23.96 -20.32
N ASN A 415 5.08 24.03 -21.62
CA ASN A 415 5.85 23.01 -22.33
C ASN A 415 7.19 22.91 -21.62
N TYR A 416 7.36 21.80 -20.91
CA TYR A 416 8.37 21.67 -19.89
C TYR A 416 9.73 21.48 -20.53
N LYS A 417 10.69 22.38 -20.27
CA LYS A 417 12.10 21.95 -20.24
C LYS A 417 12.25 21.06 -19.02
N MET A 418 12.56 19.78 -19.23
CA MET A 418 12.84 18.84 -18.14
C MET A 418 13.89 19.39 -17.17
N PRO A 419 13.84 19.04 -15.87
CA PRO A 419 14.78 19.60 -14.91
C PRO A 419 16.18 19.17 -15.35
N ALA A 420 17.11 20.11 -15.28
CA ALA A 420 18.47 19.83 -15.66
C ALA A 420 19.03 18.67 -14.82
N VAL A 421 19.88 17.89 -15.47
CA VAL A 421 20.76 16.93 -14.86
C VAL A 421 21.95 17.71 -14.33
N GLU A 422 22.10 17.73 -13.02
CA GLU A 422 23.30 18.24 -12.38
C GLU A 422 24.35 17.14 -12.37
N ILE A 423 25.49 17.40 -12.99
CA ILE A 423 26.63 16.49 -13.04
C ILE A 423 27.72 17.11 -12.17
N ALA A 424 27.95 16.50 -11.00
CA ALA A 424 28.97 16.94 -10.07
C ALA A 424 30.28 16.18 -10.33
N VAL A 425 31.35 16.94 -10.52
CA VAL A 425 32.71 16.43 -10.75
C VAL A 425 33.52 16.65 -9.48
N MET A 426 33.74 15.57 -8.73
CA MET A 426 34.40 15.65 -7.41
C MET A 426 35.92 15.71 -7.51
N LYS A 427 36.49 15.23 -8.62
CA LYS A 427 37.92 15.34 -8.93
C LYS A 427 38.09 16.07 -10.27
N PRO A 428 38.08 17.40 -10.27
CA PRO A 428 38.09 18.18 -11.49
C PRO A 428 39.46 18.09 -12.21
N PRO A 429 39.48 18.04 -13.55
CA PRO A 429 40.72 18.22 -14.32
C PRO A 429 41.25 19.65 -14.19
N ASP A 430 42.55 19.82 -14.42
CA ASP A 430 43.14 21.15 -14.59
C ASP A 430 42.75 21.71 -15.98
N MET A 431 41.78 22.62 -16.00
CA MET A 431 41.25 23.20 -17.24
C MET A 431 42.19 24.21 -17.91
N SER A 432 43.20 24.68 -17.18
CA SER A 432 44.29 25.49 -17.75
C SER A 432 45.14 24.66 -18.71
N GLN A 433 45.29 23.35 -18.44
CA GLN A 433 46.09 22.45 -19.27
C GLN A 433 45.32 21.92 -20.47
N LYS A 434 45.91 22.08 -21.66
CA LYS A 434 45.29 21.69 -22.94
C LYS A 434 44.98 20.19 -23.03
N SER A 435 45.86 19.32 -22.54
CA SER A 435 45.67 17.86 -22.59
C SER A 435 44.49 17.40 -21.76
N ASP A 436 44.37 17.91 -20.54
CA ASP A 436 43.35 17.51 -19.57
C ASP A 436 42.00 18.11 -19.95
N ARG A 437 42.01 19.35 -20.44
CA ARG A 437 40.84 20.00 -21.04
C ARG A 437 40.26 19.19 -22.20
N ILE A 438 41.07 18.78 -23.18
CA ILE A 438 40.57 18.00 -24.34
C ILE A 438 40.01 16.65 -23.90
N ARG A 439 40.66 15.98 -22.94
CA ARG A 439 40.16 14.71 -22.39
C ARG A 439 38.81 14.88 -21.72
N PHE A 440 38.65 15.91 -20.89
CA PHE A 440 37.40 16.15 -20.20
C PHE A 440 36.29 16.64 -21.13
N LEU A 441 36.58 17.48 -22.12
CA LEU A 441 35.58 17.92 -23.09
C LEU A 441 35.01 16.76 -23.91
N LYS A 442 35.78 15.69 -24.16
CA LYS A 442 35.25 14.46 -24.76
C LYS A 442 34.25 13.75 -23.85
N VAL A 443 34.47 13.78 -22.53
CA VAL A 443 33.52 13.24 -21.56
C VAL A 443 32.22 14.05 -21.57
N VAL A 444 32.33 15.39 -21.63
CA VAL A 444 31.16 16.27 -21.75
C VAL A 444 30.40 16.00 -23.05
N GLU A 445 31.10 15.87 -24.18
CA GLU A 445 30.51 15.51 -25.48
C GLU A 445 29.78 14.15 -25.42
N GLU A 446 30.31 13.19 -24.67
CA GLU A 446 29.65 11.90 -24.46
C GLU A 446 28.34 12.03 -23.68
N PHE A 447 28.27 12.93 -22.67
CA PHE A 447 27.02 13.25 -21.99
C PHE A 447 26.02 13.98 -22.91
N GLU A 448 26.51 14.89 -23.75
CA GLU A 448 25.70 15.66 -24.70
C GLU A 448 25.12 14.83 -25.84
N ASN A 449 25.85 13.80 -26.29
CA ASN A 449 25.44 12.93 -27.39
C ASN A 449 24.55 11.75 -26.93
N THR A 450 24.15 11.74 -25.65
CA THR A 450 23.19 10.73 -25.17
C THR A 450 21.81 10.97 -25.78
N THR A 451 21.04 9.89 -25.97
CA THR A 451 19.62 9.98 -26.38
C THR A 451 18.74 10.71 -25.37
N CYS A 452 19.26 10.95 -24.17
CA CYS A 452 18.57 11.57 -23.06
C CYS A 452 18.96 13.02 -22.84
N SER A 453 20.06 13.52 -23.42
CA SER A 453 20.41 14.94 -23.38
C SER A 453 19.78 15.66 -24.57
N SER A 454 19.32 16.89 -24.34
CA SER A 454 18.90 17.79 -25.41
C SER A 454 20.09 18.31 -26.23
N GLY A 455 21.32 17.98 -25.85
CA GLY A 455 22.55 18.30 -26.56
C GLY A 455 23.20 19.61 -26.10
N ARG A 456 24.31 19.94 -26.74
CA ARG A 456 25.26 20.99 -26.32
C ARG A 456 24.66 22.38 -26.05
N HIS A 457 23.62 22.76 -26.79
CA HIS A 457 22.97 24.07 -26.62
C HIS A 457 22.23 24.22 -25.29
N THR A 458 22.05 23.12 -24.55
CA THR A 458 21.41 23.10 -23.23
C THR A 458 22.39 22.85 -22.09
N THR A 459 23.65 22.55 -22.40
CA THR A 459 24.68 22.29 -21.39
C THR A 459 25.15 23.61 -20.81
N GLU A 460 24.88 23.82 -19.53
CA GLU A 460 25.42 24.96 -18.80
C GLU A 460 26.70 24.51 -18.10
N PHE A 461 27.80 25.11 -18.51
CA PHE A 461 29.11 24.81 -17.97
C PHE A 461 29.91 26.10 -17.82
N TRP A 462 30.49 26.31 -16.64
CA TRP A 462 31.24 27.52 -16.31
C TRP A 462 32.34 27.82 -17.32
N TYR A 463 32.99 26.79 -17.89
CA TYR A 463 34.06 26.99 -18.87
C TYR A 463 33.54 27.53 -20.21
N PHE A 464 32.34 27.12 -20.65
CA PHE A 464 31.72 27.65 -21.86
C PHE A 464 31.27 29.09 -21.63
N ALA A 465 30.66 29.38 -20.48
CA ALA A 465 30.30 30.74 -20.12
C ALA A 465 31.52 31.65 -19.94
N TYR A 466 32.63 31.13 -19.43
CA TYR A 466 33.88 31.87 -19.31
C TYR A 466 34.44 32.25 -20.68
N LYS A 467 34.41 31.32 -21.64
CA LYS A 467 34.75 31.60 -23.04
C LYS A 467 33.89 32.73 -23.61
N ASP A 468 32.57 32.64 -23.42
CA ASP A 468 31.63 33.61 -23.98
C ASP A 468 31.83 34.99 -23.34
N PHE A 469 32.05 35.04 -22.02
CA PHE A 469 32.37 36.26 -21.27
C PHE A 469 33.63 36.97 -21.81
N ILE A 470 34.71 36.24 -22.06
CA ILE A 470 35.94 36.81 -22.64
C ILE A 470 35.70 37.36 -24.06
N ASN A 471 34.93 36.64 -24.87
CA ASN A 471 34.61 37.09 -26.23
C ASN A 471 33.76 38.37 -26.21
N ASP A 472 32.81 38.47 -25.26
CA ASP A 472 31.91 39.61 -25.11
C ASP A 472 32.63 40.89 -24.63
N LEU A 473 33.75 40.75 -23.90
CA LEU A 473 34.60 41.88 -23.50
C LEU A 473 35.28 42.59 -24.69
N GLY A 474 35.24 42.01 -25.89
CA GLY A 474 35.62 42.70 -27.12
C GLY A 474 37.12 42.81 -27.38
N PHE A 475 37.96 42.06 -26.66
CA PHE A 475 39.42 42.03 -26.85
C PHE A 475 39.89 41.28 -28.13
N GLY A 476 38.98 40.98 -29.06
CA GLY A 476 39.25 40.30 -30.34
C GLY A 476 39.27 38.77 -30.26
N ALA A 477 39.02 38.09 -31.38
CA ALA A 477 38.88 36.63 -31.46
C ALA A 477 40.14 35.83 -31.05
N GLN A 478 41.31 36.48 -30.99
CA GLN A 478 42.58 35.86 -30.59
C GLN A 478 42.82 35.91 -29.06
N SER A 479 42.03 36.68 -28.31
CA SER A 479 42.21 36.83 -26.85
C SER A 479 42.01 35.53 -26.09
N TRP A 480 41.00 34.74 -26.45
CA TRP A 480 40.71 33.45 -25.83
C TRP A 480 41.79 32.40 -26.12
N ASP A 481 42.36 32.39 -27.32
CA ASP A 481 43.41 31.43 -27.69
C ASP A 481 44.73 31.72 -26.93
N VAL A 482 45.02 32.99 -26.63
CA VAL A 482 46.17 33.39 -25.80
C VAL A 482 45.95 32.97 -24.34
N LEU A 483 44.78 33.29 -23.78
CA LEU A 483 44.38 32.89 -22.42
C LEU A 483 44.39 31.37 -22.21
N GLN A 484 44.05 30.61 -23.25
CA GLN A 484 44.04 29.15 -23.18
C GLN A 484 45.41 28.50 -23.10
N ASN A 485 46.46 29.20 -23.53
CA ASN A 485 47.82 28.69 -23.60
C ASN A 485 48.67 29.15 -22.40
N ASN A 486 48.28 30.23 -21.72
CA ASN A 486 48.97 30.74 -20.54
C ASN A 486 48.18 30.43 -19.25
N LYS A 487 48.77 29.62 -18.37
CA LYS A 487 48.12 29.18 -17.11
C LYS A 487 47.89 30.33 -16.15
N GLU A 488 48.86 31.24 -16.01
CA GLU A 488 48.79 32.35 -15.06
C GLU A 488 47.66 33.32 -15.45
N GLU A 489 47.59 33.71 -16.73
CA GLU A 489 46.51 34.58 -17.24
C GLU A 489 45.12 33.91 -17.14
N PHE A 490 45.04 32.58 -17.29
CA PHE A 490 43.79 31.85 -17.12
C PHE A 490 43.26 31.94 -15.68
N GLU A 491 44.15 31.77 -14.69
CA GLU A 491 43.81 31.82 -13.26
C GLU A 491 43.51 33.25 -12.79
N GLU A 492 44.28 34.25 -13.25
CA GLU A 492 44.05 35.66 -12.92
C GLU A 492 42.68 36.18 -13.39
N ASN A 493 42.26 35.78 -14.60
CA ASN A 493 41.00 36.22 -15.19
C ASN A 493 39.78 35.40 -14.74
N LEU A 494 40.00 34.25 -14.08
CA LEU A 494 38.92 33.42 -13.55
C LEU A 494 38.18 34.11 -12.39
N GLN A 495 38.90 34.76 -11.48
CA GLN A 495 38.29 35.39 -10.31
C GLN A 495 37.38 36.58 -10.68
N PRO A 496 37.76 37.50 -11.59
CA PRO A 496 36.86 38.51 -12.13
C PRO A 496 35.60 37.92 -12.79
N PHE A 497 35.73 36.82 -13.54
CA PHE A 497 34.58 36.14 -14.13
C PHE A 497 33.61 35.60 -13.06
N LEU A 498 34.11 34.97 -12.00
CA LEU A 498 33.29 34.47 -10.90
C LEU A 498 32.64 35.59 -10.08
N LEU A 499 33.22 36.78 -10.07
CA LEU A 499 32.60 37.97 -9.48
C LEU A 499 31.55 38.61 -10.40
N ALA A 500 31.74 38.54 -11.71
CA ALA A 500 30.79 39.03 -12.69
C ALA A 500 29.58 38.10 -12.86
N SER A 501 29.76 36.79 -12.66
CA SER A 501 28.71 35.79 -12.75
C SER A 501 28.41 35.13 -11.41
N ASP A 502 27.40 35.65 -10.72
CA ASP A 502 26.93 35.09 -9.45
C ASP A 502 26.46 33.63 -9.57
N LYS A 503 25.95 33.22 -10.75
CA LYS A 503 25.47 31.85 -11.00
C LYS A 503 26.60 30.82 -10.87
N TYR A 504 27.68 30.98 -11.65
CA TYR A 504 28.77 30.01 -11.70
C TYR A 504 29.66 30.05 -10.45
N ARG A 505 29.60 31.14 -9.67
CA ARG A 505 30.26 31.22 -8.36
C ARG A 505 29.76 30.14 -7.39
N TYR A 506 28.47 29.81 -7.41
CA TYR A 506 27.91 28.73 -6.59
C TYR A 506 28.14 27.34 -7.17
N ASP A 507 28.53 27.25 -8.45
CA ASP A 507 28.77 25.98 -9.15
C ASP A 507 30.18 25.43 -8.91
N ILE A 508 31.11 26.28 -8.47
CA ILE A 508 32.53 25.95 -8.27
C ILE A 508 32.86 26.03 -6.77
N LEU A 509 33.40 24.94 -6.23
CA LEU A 509 34.00 24.92 -4.90
C LEU A 509 35.50 25.17 -5.02
N LEU A 510 35.97 26.27 -4.44
CA LEU A 510 37.38 26.64 -4.39
C LEU A 510 37.99 26.21 -3.04
N ARG A 511 39.23 25.71 -3.05
CA ARG A 511 40.03 25.55 -1.82
C ARG A 511 40.57 26.91 -1.37
N ASP A 512 41.06 26.97 -0.14
CA ASP A 512 41.74 28.16 0.41
C ASP A 512 42.93 28.61 -0.47
N ASN A 513 43.54 27.70 -1.21
CA ASN A 513 44.64 27.97 -2.15
C ASN A 513 44.16 28.52 -3.53
N GLY A 514 42.87 28.78 -3.72
CA GLY A 514 42.30 29.24 -4.99
C GLY A 514 42.09 28.15 -6.06
N THR A 515 42.56 26.92 -5.82
CA THR A 515 42.37 25.80 -6.74
C THR A 515 40.94 25.26 -6.69
N ILE A 516 40.39 24.86 -7.84
CA ILE A 516 39.07 24.23 -7.93
C ILE A 516 39.09 22.84 -7.27
N GLN A 517 38.29 22.66 -6.22
CA GLN A 517 38.11 21.39 -5.52
C GLN A 517 37.11 20.50 -6.25
N ALA A 518 35.98 21.07 -6.67
CA ALA A 518 34.90 20.40 -7.37
C ALA A 518 34.09 21.45 -8.13
N PHE A 519 33.41 21.01 -9.19
CA PHE A 519 32.43 21.86 -9.87
C PHE A 519 31.24 21.04 -10.32
N ARG A 520 30.10 21.72 -10.52
CA ARG A 520 28.95 21.14 -11.23
C ARG A 520 28.83 21.67 -12.65
N MET A 521 28.23 20.86 -13.50
CA MET A 521 27.71 21.25 -14.81
C MET A 521 26.30 20.76 -14.95
N SER A 522 25.46 21.46 -15.69
CA SER A 522 24.06 21.06 -15.88
C SER A 522 23.79 20.75 -17.36
N THR A 523 23.00 19.73 -17.66
CA THR A 523 22.52 19.46 -19.03
C THR A 523 21.03 19.15 -19.00
N GLN A 524 20.26 19.64 -19.98
CA GLN A 524 18.82 19.38 -19.98
C GLN A 524 18.52 17.99 -20.52
N ILE A 525 17.57 17.31 -19.88
CA ILE A 525 17.03 16.06 -20.41
C ILE A 525 16.10 16.38 -21.58
N VAL A 526 16.07 15.51 -22.59
CA VAL A 526 15.04 15.54 -23.65
C VAL A 526 13.65 15.53 -23.02
N ASP A 527 12.69 16.20 -23.64
CA ASP A 527 11.31 16.22 -23.18
C ASP A 527 10.71 14.80 -23.20
N ILE A 528 10.74 14.16 -22.03
CA ILE A 528 10.16 12.84 -21.83
C ILE A 528 8.64 13.00 -21.80
N PRO A 529 7.88 12.32 -22.69
CA PRO A 529 6.44 12.40 -22.67
C PRO A 529 5.89 11.89 -21.33
N LYS A 530 4.89 12.62 -20.83
CA LYS A 530 4.23 12.61 -19.50
C LYS A 530 3.84 11.22 -18.92
N TYR A 531 4.05 10.12 -19.64
CA TYR A 531 3.57 8.77 -19.30
C TYR A 531 4.64 7.67 -19.41
N SER A 532 5.92 8.02 -19.56
CA SER A 532 6.99 7.03 -19.77
C SER A 532 7.97 6.98 -18.60
N SER A 533 7.52 6.43 -17.47
CA SER A 533 8.35 6.08 -16.31
C SER A 533 9.58 5.24 -16.70
N GLN A 534 9.43 4.41 -17.74
CA GLN A 534 10.49 3.59 -18.32
C GLN A 534 11.60 4.43 -19.00
N LEU A 535 11.25 5.51 -19.69
CA LEU A 535 12.24 6.38 -20.33
C LEU A 535 13.08 7.12 -19.29
N VAL A 536 12.46 7.58 -18.20
CA VAL A 536 13.18 8.20 -17.08
C VAL A 536 14.20 7.22 -16.48
N MET A 537 13.81 5.97 -16.28
CA MET A 537 14.69 4.92 -15.77
C MET A 537 15.84 4.62 -16.74
N GLN A 538 15.56 4.49 -18.04
CA GLN A 538 16.58 4.27 -19.07
C GLN A 538 17.58 5.44 -19.15
N CYS A 539 17.11 6.67 -19.06
CA CYS A 539 17.97 7.85 -19.05
C CYS A 539 18.84 7.91 -17.79
N ALA A 540 18.28 7.57 -16.64
CA ALA A 540 19.02 7.49 -15.40
C ALA A 540 20.16 6.46 -15.49
N GLU A 541 19.88 5.28 -16.05
CA GLU A 541 20.86 4.21 -16.23
C GLU A 541 21.96 4.58 -17.24
N GLN A 542 21.59 5.16 -18.38
CA GLN A 542 22.55 5.62 -19.39
C GLN A 542 23.52 6.67 -18.82
N MET A 543 23.01 7.70 -18.15
CA MET A 543 23.85 8.77 -17.56
C MET A 543 24.79 8.22 -16.48
N ARG A 544 24.30 7.28 -15.65
CA ARG A 544 25.13 6.61 -14.63
C ARG A 544 26.17 5.70 -15.25
N SER A 545 25.88 5.04 -16.36
CA SER A 545 26.84 4.18 -17.06
C SER A 545 28.04 4.98 -17.60
N ILE A 546 27.82 6.23 -18.03
CA ILE A 546 28.87 7.16 -18.44
C ILE A 546 29.67 7.59 -17.22
N ALA A 547 28.99 8.03 -16.15
CA ALA A 547 29.65 8.43 -14.91
C ALA A 547 30.55 7.32 -14.33
N LYS A 548 30.07 6.06 -14.34
CA LYS A 548 30.82 4.89 -13.87
C LYS A 548 32.07 4.59 -14.69
N ARG A 549 32.06 4.85 -16.01
CA ARG A 549 33.26 4.65 -16.86
C ARG A 549 34.41 5.58 -16.51
N TYR A 550 34.12 6.77 -15.97
CA TYR A 550 35.12 7.78 -15.61
C TYR A 550 35.28 7.98 -14.11
N GLU A 551 34.71 7.08 -13.29
CA GLU A 551 34.71 7.17 -11.83
C GLU A 551 36.14 7.27 -11.24
N THR A 552 37.09 6.49 -11.77
CA THR A 552 38.48 6.48 -11.31
C THR A 552 39.25 7.77 -11.65
N GLN A 553 38.87 8.44 -12.74
CA GLN A 553 39.56 9.63 -13.22
C GLN A 553 39.02 10.90 -12.58
N TYR A 554 37.70 11.06 -12.58
CA TYR A 554 37.02 12.33 -12.26
C TYR A 554 36.00 12.22 -11.13
N ASN A 555 35.66 11.00 -10.67
CA ASN A 555 34.64 10.73 -9.66
C ASN A 555 33.34 11.54 -9.93
N ILE A 556 32.71 11.22 -11.06
CA ILE A 556 31.53 11.94 -11.56
C ILE A 556 30.28 11.33 -10.94
N THR A 557 29.38 12.21 -10.48
CA THR A 557 28.06 11.82 -9.98
C THR A 557 26.97 12.63 -10.68
N THR A 558 25.83 12.00 -10.95
CA THR A 558 24.69 12.64 -11.64
C THR A 558 23.52 12.75 -10.69
N TYR A 559 22.91 13.93 -10.62
CA TYR A 559 21.81 14.26 -9.73
C TYR A 559 20.70 15.03 -10.47
N SER A 560 19.46 14.69 -10.15
CA SER A 560 18.25 15.45 -10.44
C SER A 560 17.13 14.78 -9.66
N LEU A 561 16.07 15.52 -9.43
CA LEU A 561 14.89 15.06 -8.71
C LEU A 561 14.28 13.80 -9.34
N LEU A 562 14.41 13.63 -10.66
CA LEU A 562 13.90 12.47 -11.40
C LEU A 562 14.65 11.16 -11.08
N TRP A 563 15.92 11.22 -10.66
CA TRP A 563 16.68 10.01 -10.30
C TRP A 563 16.12 9.32 -9.06
N GLN A 564 15.57 10.08 -8.10
CA GLN A 564 14.92 9.49 -6.92
C GLN A 564 13.72 8.61 -7.31
N LEU A 565 12.93 9.06 -8.28
CA LEU A 565 11.83 8.27 -8.85
C LEU A 565 12.36 7.06 -9.64
N ALA A 566 13.41 7.25 -10.44
CA ALA A 566 14.03 6.16 -11.20
C ALA A 566 14.58 5.05 -10.29
N ASP A 567 15.23 5.41 -9.18
CA ASP A 567 15.77 4.46 -8.21
C ASP A 567 14.68 3.63 -7.56
N GLN A 568 13.57 4.28 -7.18
CA GLN A 568 12.42 3.57 -6.65
C GLN A 568 11.84 2.58 -7.67
N LEU A 569 11.70 2.99 -8.94
CA LEU A 569 11.12 2.15 -9.99
C LEU A 569 12.01 0.96 -10.37
N ASN A 570 13.33 1.15 -10.36
CA ASN A 570 14.29 0.08 -10.65
C ASN A 570 14.23 -1.05 -9.61
N VAL A 571 13.87 -0.71 -8.37
CA VAL A 571 13.79 -1.66 -7.26
C VAL A 571 12.45 -2.40 -7.20
N ILE A 572 11.32 -1.72 -7.49
CA ILE A 572 9.97 -2.28 -7.26
C ILE A 572 9.74 -3.62 -7.97
N TRP A 573 10.06 -3.73 -9.25
CA TRP A 573 9.74 -4.92 -10.05
C TRP A 573 10.55 -6.17 -9.63
N PRO A 574 11.90 -6.13 -9.59
CA PRO A 574 12.69 -7.27 -9.14
C PRO A 574 12.34 -7.68 -7.71
N GLN A 575 12.15 -6.71 -6.82
CA GLN A 575 11.83 -6.98 -5.42
C GLN A 575 10.48 -7.69 -5.26
N THR A 576 9.43 -7.24 -5.96
CA THR A 576 8.10 -7.87 -5.88
C THR A 576 8.16 -9.35 -6.30
N LEU A 577 8.92 -9.66 -7.36
CA LEU A 577 9.10 -11.03 -7.83
C LEU A 577 9.93 -11.88 -6.84
N GLN A 578 10.98 -11.29 -6.29
CA GLN A 578 11.81 -11.95 -5.29
C GLN A 578 11.02 -12.26 -4.01
N ASP A 579 10.26 -11.30 -3.50
CA ASP A 579 9.42 -11.47 -2.31
C ASP A 579 8.36 -12.54 -2.54
N LEU A 580 7.71 -12.55 -3.70
CA LEU A 580 6.73 -13.58 -4.05
C LEU A 580 7.36 -14.97 -4.11
N PHE A 581 8.52 -15.10 -4.78
CA PHE A 581 9.21 -16.38 -4.92
C PHE A 581 9.67 -16.91 -3.57
N ILE A 582 10.31 -16.08 -2.75
CA ILE A 582 10.78 -16.46 -1.41
C ILE A 582 9.59 -16.85 -0.54
N SER A 583 8.48 -16.12 -0.60
CA SER A 583 7.27 -16.44 0.19
C SER A 583 6.72 -17.83 -0.16
N VAL A 584 6.58 -18.15 -1.46
CA VAL A 584 6.12 -19.48 -1.91
C VAL A 584 7.08 -20.59 -1.46
N VAL A 585 8.40 -20.36 -1.55
CA VAL A 585 9.41 -21.32 -1.12
C VAL A 585 9.36 -21.56 0.39
N VAL A 586 9.11 -20.52 1.20
CA VAL A 586 9.04 -20.62 2.67
C VAL A 586 7.74 -21.28 3.15
N ILE A 587 6.64 -21.17 2.40
CA ILE A 587 5.39 -21.84 2.75
C ILE A 587 5.52 -23.37 2.66
N ILE A 588 6.37 -23.91 1.78
CA ILE A 588 6.57 -25.36 1.63
C ILE A 588 7.09 -26.03 2.91
N PRO A 589 8.22 -25.60 3.53
CA PRO A 589 8.70 -26.22 4.76
C PRO A 589 7.75 -25.99 5.94
N ILE A 590 7.08 -24.84 6.03
CA ILE A 590 6.11 -24.59 7.12
C ILE A 590 4.91 -25.52 6.97
N SER A 591 4.34 -25.64 5.77
CA SER A 591 3.22 -26.56 5.53
C SER A 591 3.61 -28.03 5.70
N LEU A 592 4.86 -28.42 5.38
CA LEU A 592 5.37 -29.78 5.58
C LEU A 592 5.62 -30.13 7.06
N LEU A 593 6.03 -29.15 7.87
CA LEU A 593 6.16 -29.33 9.33
C LEU A 593 4.81 -29.66 9.97
N VAL A 594 3.75 -29.09 9.41
CA VAL A 594 2.40 -29.14 9.96
C VAL A 594 1.61 -30.33 9.44
N ILE A 595 1.64 -30.53 8.12
CA ILE A 595 0.99 -31.62 7.42
C ILE A 595 2.12 -32.50 6.90
N PRO A 596 2.39 -33.68 7.49
CA PRO A 596 3.49 -34.56 7.11
C PRO A 596 3.19 -35.32 5.80
N GLN A 597 2.71 -34.61 4.78
CA GLN A 597 2.43 -35.10 3.44
C GLN A 597 2.96 -34.08 2.39
N PRO A 598 4.04 -34.42 1.65
CA PRO A 598 4.71 -33.46 0.77
C PRO A 598 3.86 -33.05 -0.44
N PHE A 599 2.94 -33.91 -0.89
CA PHE A 599 2.04 -33.59 -2.00
C PHE A 599 1.06 -32.47 -1.65
N CYS A 600 0.52 -32.48 -0.43
CA CYS A 600 -0.39 -31.43 0.04
C CYS A 600 0.32 -30.09 0.20
N ALA A 601 1.55 -30.09 0.74
CA ALA A 601 2.39 -28.89 0.82
C ALA A 601 2.65 -28.28 -0.57
N LEU A 602 2.94 -29.10 -1.58
CA LEU A 602 3.12 -28.63 -2.96
C LEU A 602 1.83 -28.02 -3.53
N VAL A 603 0.67 -28.65 -3.30
CA VAL A 603 -0.62 -28.13 -3.77
C VAL A 603 -0.92 -26.78 -3.13
N ILE A 604 -0.69 -26.62 -1.82
CA ILE A 604 -0.87 -25.34 -1.11
C ILE A 604 0.04 -24.26 -1.71
N ALA A 605 1.31 -24.57 -1.95
CA ALA A 605 2.25 -23.62 -2.55
C ALA A 605 1.82 -23.21 -3.98
N LEU A 606 1.32 -24.16 -4.78
CA LEU A 606 0.81 -23.88 -6.13
C LEU A 606 -0.46 -23.05 -6.11
N THR A 607 -1.39 -23.29 -5.18
CA THR A 607 -2.61 -22.48 -5.05
C THR A 607 -2.29 -21.06 -4.65
N VAL A 608 -1.37 -20.86 -3.70
CA VAL A 608 -0.95 -19.52 -3.25
C VAL A 608 -0.22 -18.77 -4.37
N GLY A 609 0.69 -19.44 -5.09
CA GLY A 609 1.36 -18.87 -6.25
C GLY A 609 0.38 -18.47 -7.36
N SER A 610 -0.63 -19.29 -7.63
CA SER A 610 -1.69 -18.99 -8.59
C SER A 610 -2.49 -17.74 -8.20
N ILE A 611 -2.86 -17.62 -6.92
CA ILE A 611 -3.60 -16.45 -6.42
C ILE A 611 -2.77 -15.17 -6.55
N ALA A 612 -1.49 -15.21 -6.18
CA ALA A 612 -0.60 -14.06 -6.27
C ALA A 612 -0.38 -13.62 -7.73
N LEU A 613 -0.17 -14.56 -8.66
CA LEU A 613 -0.11 -14.27 -10.10
C LEU A 613 -1.43 -13.68 -10.62
N GLY A 614 -2.55 -14.19 -10.13
CA GLY A 614 -3.87 -13.64 -10.40
C GLY A 614 -4.01 -12.19 -10.00
N ILE A 615 -3.65 -11.86 -8.76
CA ILE A 615 -3.75 -10.49 -8.25
C ILE A 615 -2.92 -9.54 -9.11
N MET A 616 -1.65 -9.89 -9.39
CA MET A 616 -0.78 -9.10 -10.27
C MET A 616 -1.37 -8.92 -11.68
N GLY A 617 -1.96 -9.97 -12.25
CA GLY A 617 -2.59 -9.92 -13.57
C GLY A 617 -3.85 -9.06 -13.59
N PHE A 618 -4.77 -9.28 -12.65
CA PHE A 618 -6.07 -8.60 -12.61
C PHE A 618 -5.99 -7.12 -12.20
N MET A 619 -4.94 -6.73 -11.47
CA MET A 619 -4.64 -5.32 -11.19
C MET A 619 -4.58 -4.47 -12.45
N THR A 620 -4.05 -5.02 -13.54
CA THR A 620 -3.95 -4.30 -14.83
C THR A 620 -5.32 -3.97 -15.42
N PHE A 621 -6.28 -4.90 -15.34
CA PHE A 621 -7.64 -4.67 -15.84
C PHE A 621 -8.40 -3.64 -15.00
N TRP A 622 -8.00 -3.44 -13.75
CA TRP A 622 -8.59 -2.44 -12.85
C TRP A 622 -7.88 -1.08 -12.91
N ASN A 623 -6.96 -0.90 -13.87
CA ASN A 623 -6.13 0.29 -14.06
C ASN A 623 -5.34 0.64 -12.78
N VAL A 624 -4.76 -0.36 -12.14
CA VAL A 624 -3.84 -0.20 -11.01
C VAL A 624 -2.41 -0.44 -11.51
N ASN A 625 -1.52 0.50 -11.26
CA ASN A 625 -0.10 0.37 -11.59
C ASN A 625 0.62 -0.41 -10.49
N LEU A 626 1.76 -1.01 -10.84
CA LEU A 626 2.67 -1.55 -9.84
C LEU A 626 3.49 -0.42 -9.21
N ASP A 627 3.31 -0.25 -7.91
CA ASP A 627 3.92 0.75 -7.04
C ASP A 627 4.23 0.14 -5.66
N ALA A 628 4.91 0.89 -4.79
CA ALA A 628 5.26 0.37 -3.46
C ALA A 628 4.03 0.01 -2.60
N ILE A 629 2.86 0.64 -2.84
CA ILE A 629 1.62 0.34 -2.10
C ILE A 629 1.05 -1.00 -2.56
N SER A 630 0.97 -1.22 -3.86
CA SER A 630 0.49 -2.49 -4.41
C SER A 630 1.46 -3.65 -4.16
N MET A 631 2.77 -3.39 -4.07
CA MET A 631 3.74 -4.38 -3.60
C MET A 631 3.38 -4.90 -2.20
N ILE A 632 3.05 -4.00 -1.26
CA ILE A 632 2.59 -4.38 0.09
C ILE A 632 1.29 -5.19 0.02
N THR A 633 0.33 -4.81 -0.82
CA THR A 633 -0.95 -5.55 -0.91
C THR A 633 -0.79 -6.91 -1.56
N ILE A 634 0.13 -7.08 -2.52
CA ILE A 634 0.50 -8.40 -3.06
C ILE A 634 1.15 -9.25 -1.97
N ALA A 635 2.09 -8.72 -1.19
CA ALA A 635 2.71 -9.47 -0.10
C ALA A 635 1.69 -9.90 0.96
N MET A 636 0.78 -9.00 1.38
CA MET A 636 -0.32 -9.34 2.30
C MET A 636 -1.26 -10.42 1.75
N SER A 637 -1.50 -10.42 0.43
CA SER A 637 -2.37 -11.42 -0.19
C SER A 637 -1.83 -12.84 -0.07
N VAL A 638 -0.51 -13.00 -0.04
CA VAL A 638 0.15 -14.30 0.09
C VAL A 638 -0.14 -14.88 1.47
N GLY A 639 0.03 -14.10 2.56
CA GLY A 639 -0.30 -14.55 3.92
C GLY A 639 -1.76 -15.00 4.06
N PHE A 640 -2.69 -14.12 3.68
CA PHE A 640 -4.12 -14.41 3.74
C PHE A 640 -4.57 -15.62 2.90
N SER A 641 -3.94 -15.84 1.74
CA SER A 641 -4.26 -17.00 0.88
C SER A 641 -3.78 -18.32 1.48
N VAL A 642 -2.66 -18.28 2.22
CA VAL A 642 -2.09 -19.45 2.89
C VAL A 642 -3.03 -19.93 3.98
N ASP A 643 -3.62 -19.02 4.76
CA ASP A 643 -4.49 -19.36 5.89
C ASP A 643 -5.66 -20.24 5.45
N PHE A 644 -6.37 -19.83 4.40
CA PHE A 644 -7.49 -20.60 3.88
C PHE A 644 -7.07 -21.92 3.25
N ALA A 645 -5.97 -21.94 2.49
CA ALA A 645 -5.48 -23.16 1.86
C ALA A 645 -5.07 -24.21 2.90
N ILE A 646 -4.41 -23.78 3.98
CA ILE A 646 -4.02 -24.64 5.10
C ILE A 646 -5.26 -25.14 5.85
N HIS A 647 -6.21 -24.26 6.22
CA HIS A 647 -7.41 -24.67 6.97
C HIS A 647 -8.25 -25.72 6.23
N ILE A 648 -8.46 -25.53 4.92
CA ILE A 648 -9.22 -26.48 4.10
C ILE A 648 -8.47 -27.81 4.00
N THR A 649 -7.15 -27.76 3.73
CA THR A 649 -6.34 -28.97 3.54
C THR A 649 -6.18 -29.76 4.84
N TYR A 650 -5.93 -29.07 5.96
CA TYR A 650 -5.80 -29.67 7.28
C TYR A 650 -7.11 -30.34 7.73
N SER A 651 -8.26 -29.67 7.58
CA SER A 651 -9.56 -30.26 7.92
C SER A 651 -9.89 -31.46 7.03
N TYR A 652 -9.57 -31.39 5.73
CA TYR A 652 -9.73 -32.52 4.81
C TYR A 652 -8.93 -33.76 5.26
N ILE A 653 -7.67 -33.56 5.67
CA ILE A 653 -6.81 -34.65 6.15
C ILE A 653 -7.29 -35.16 7.51
N SER A 654 -7.62 -34.28 8.45
CA SER A 654 -8.10 -34.66 9.79
C SER A 654 -9.39 -35.49 9.76
N GLN A 655 -10.19 -35.40 8.70
CA GLN A 655 -11.39 -36.22 8.51
C GLN A 655 -11.08 -37.63 8.00
N THR A 656 -9.87 -37.88 7.50
CA THR A 656 -9.41 -39.19 7.01
C THR A 656 -9.23 -40.19 8.16
N ASP A 657 -8.78 -39.73 9.33
CA ASP A 657 -8.47 -40.61 10.46
C ASP A 657 -9.71 -41.19 11.16
N ASN A 658 -10.89 -40.60 10.97
CA ASN A 658 -12.11 -40.95 11.71
C ASN A 658 -12.99 -42.03 11.03
N GLN A 659 -12.68 -42.51 9.81
CA GLN A 659 -13.62 -43.37 9.06
C GLN A 659 -12.97 -44.53 8.28
N SER A 660 -13.15 -45.76 8.77
CA SER A 660 -12.84 -47.00 8.07
C SER A 660 -14.10 -47.61 7.40
N ASN A 661 -14.01 -47.93 6.10
CA ASN A 661 -14.89 -48.82 5.30
C ASN A 661 -16.17 -48.26 4.65
N ASP A 662 -16.11 -47.18 3.84
CA ASP A 662 -17.25 -46.80 2.97
C ASP A 662 -16.82 -46.44 1.53
N LYS A 663 -17.63 -46.77 0.51
CA LYS A 663 -17.24 -46.62 -0.92
C LYS A 663 -17.17 -45.17 -1.44
N ASN A 664 -17.63 -44.18 -0.66
CA ASN A 664 -17.65 -42.75 -1.01
C ASN A 664 -16.80 -41.88 -0.06
N ILE A 665 -15.64 -42.37 0.39
CA ILE A 665 -14.68 -41.65 1.25
C ILE A 665 -14.41 -40.20 0.80
N PRO A 666 -14.04 -39.92 -0.47
CA PRO A 666 -13.65 -38.55 -0.85
C PRO A 666 -14.80 -37.55 -0.82
N TYR A 667 -16.04 -37.98 -1.12
CA TYR A 667 -17.21 -37.11 -1.05
C TYR A 667 -17.58 -36.77 0.39
N LYS A 668 -17.53 -37.76 1.29
CA LYS A 668 -17.81 -37.54 2.72
C LYS A 668 -16.77 -36.61 3.36
N GLN A 669 -15.49 -36.79 3.02
CA GLN A 669 -14.42 -35.89 3.44
C GLN A 669 -14.64 -34.46 2.94
N LEU A 670 -14.99 -34.28 1.66
CA LEU A 670 -15.29 -32.96 1.11
C LEU A 670 -16.49 -32.31 1.83
N SER A 671 -17.59 -33.06 2.02
CA SER A 671 -18.80 -32.56 2.69
C SER A 671 -18.49 -32.15 4.13
N GLY A 672 -17.81 -33.01 4.89
CA GLY A 672 -17.45 -32.69 6.27
C GLY A 672 -16.48 -31.53 6.36
N THR A 673 -15.54 -31.39 5.43
CA THR A 673 -14.57 -30.27 5.42
C THR A 673 -15.30 -28.94 5.19
N LEU A 674 -16.22 -28.92 4.21
CA LEU A 674 -17.04 -27.74 3.94
C LEU A 674 -17.99 -27.40 5.10
N GLU A 675 -18.53 -28.40 5.80
CA GLU A 675 -19.42 -28.21 6.96
C GLU A 675 -18.71 -27.59 8.17
N THR A 676 -17.45 -27.97 8.40
CA THR A 676 -16.65 -27.51 9.55
C THR A 676 -15.99 -26.17 9.29
N VAL A 677 -15.32 -26.03 8.14
CA VAL A 677 -14.44 -24.88 7.84
C VAL A 677 -15.07 -23.86 6.88
N GLY A 678 -16.05 -24.26 6.07
CA GLY A 678 -16.60 -23.39 5.01
C GLY A 678 -17.30 -22.13 5.52
N TRP A 679 -18.07 -22.23 6.61
CA TRP A 679 -18.75 -21.07 7.20
C TRP A 679 -17.80 -20.08 7.89
N PRO A 680 -16.87 -20.52 8.76
CA PRO A 680 -15.85 -19.63 9.34
C PRO A 680 -15.04 -18.85 8.29
N ILE A 681 -14.60 -19.51 7.21
CA ILE A 681 -13.85 -18.87 6.13
C ILE A 681 -14.68 -17.78 5.43
N LEU A 682 -15.96 -18.05 5.16
CA LEU A 682 -16.86 -17.06 4.57
C LEU A 682 -17.06 -15.85 5.50
N GLN A 683 -17.18 -16.10 6.79
CA GLN A 683 -17.34 -15.06 7.81
C GLN A 683 -16.09 -14.18 7.93
N ALA A 684 -14.90 -14.80 7.94
CA ALA A 684 -13.62 -14.10 7.91
C ALA A 684 -13.50 -13.22 6.65
N SER A 685 -13.81 -13.77 5.48
CA SER A 685 -13.77 -13.03 4.21
C SER A 685 -14.71 -11.83 4.18
N ILE A 686 -15.95 -11.99 4.66
CA ILE A 686 -16.93 -10.90 4.74
C ILE A 686 -16.46 -9.85 5.76
N SER A 687 -15.87 -10.25 6.88
CA SER A 687 -15.35 -9.31 7.88
C SER A 687 -14.29 -8.38 7.27
N ILE A 688 -13.37 -8.93 6.47
CA ILE A 688 -12.31 -8.15 5.81
C ILE A 688 -12.91 -7.20 4.76
N LEU A 689 -13.87 -7.67 3.95
CA LEU A 689 -14.57 -6.83 2.99
C LEU A 689 -15.26 -5.64 3.69
N LEU A 690 -15.93 -5.92 4.81
CA LEU A 690 -16.63 -4.91 5.61
C LEU A 690 -15.67 -3.94 6.31
N GLY A 691 -14.50 -4.40 6.77
CA GLY A 691 -13.46 -3.57 7.37
C GLY A 691 -12.88 -2.52 6.41
N ILE A 692 -12.93 -2.82 5.10
CA ILE A 692 -12.32 -1.99 4.04
C ILE A 692 -13.38 -1.22 3.23
N LEU A 693 -14.65 -1.61 3.30
CA LEU A 693 -15.75 -0.96 2.56
C LEU A 693 -15.83 0.57 2.77
N PRO A 694 -15.70 1.11 4.00
CA PRO A 694 -15.78 2.56 4.21
C PRO A 694 -14.61 3.34 3.58
N LEU A 695 -13.48 2.68 3.31
CA LEU A 695 -12.34 3.30 2.63
C LEU A 695 -12.68 3.64 1.18
N ALA A 696 -13.61 2.91 0.53
CA ALA A 696 -14.07 3.20 -0.83
C ALA A 696 -14.69 4.61 -0.97
N THR A 697 -15.21 5.18 0.13
CA THR A 697 -15.83 6.51 0.12
C THR A 697 -14.82 7.66 0.09
N ILE A 698 -13.52 7.37 0.23
CA ILE A 698 -12.48 8.40 0.24
C ILE A 698 -11.94 8.60 -1.17
N ASN A 699 -12.05 9.83 -1.66
CA ASN A 699 -11.59 10.20 -2.99
C ASN A 699 -10.06 10.47 -3.03
N LEU A 700 -9.27 9.46 -2.64
CA LEU A 700 -7.81 9.45 -2.70
C LEU A 700 -7.33 8.26 -3.52
N TYR A 701 -6.33 8.43 -4.38
CA TYR A 701 -5.81 7.35 -5.23
C TYR A 701 -5.32 6.16 -4.41
N ILE A 702 -4.47 6.41 -3.41
CA ILE A 702 -3.86 5.38 -2.55
C ILE A 702 -4.95 4.50 -1.91
N VAL A 703 -5.98 5.14 -1.35
CA VAL A 703 -7.09 4.44 -0.69
C VAL A 703 -7.90 3.63 -1.70
N LYS A 704 -8.17 4.17 -2.89
CA LYS A 704 -8.87 3.44 -3.96
C LYS A 704 -8.07 2.25 -4.46
N VAL A 705 -6.75 2.38 -4.61
CA VAL A 705 -5.86 1.28 -5.03
C VAL A 705 -5.85 0.18 -3.96
N CYS A 706 -5.73 0.54 -2.69
CA CYS A 706 -5.80 -0.42 -1.58
C CYS A 706 -7.17 -1.14 -1.55
N PHE A 707 -8.28 -0.39 -1.65
CA PHE A 707 -9.62 -0.97 -1.72
C PHE A 707 -9.75 -1.93 -2.90
N LYS A 708 -9.31 -1.50 -4.09
CA LYS A 708 -9.37 -2.27 -5.32
C LYS A 708 -8.60 -3.58 -5.24
N THR A 709 -7.34 -3.50 -4.80
CA THR A 709 -6.45 -4.65 -4.68
C THR A 709 -6.96 -5.63 -3.64
N VAL A 710 -7.44 -5.16 -2.49
CA VAL A 710 -7.97 -6.07 -1.47
C VAL A 710 -9.30 -6.70 -1.87
N MET A 711 -10.19 -5.94 -2.53
CA MET A 711 -11.42 -6.52 -3.06
C MET A 711 -11.10 -7.62 -4.08
N LEU A 712 -10.07 -7.41 -4.91
CA LEU A 712 -9.57 -8.41 -5.83
C LEU A 712 -9.03 -9.66 -5.10
N ILE A 713 -8.26 -9.50 -4.02
CA ILE A 713 -7.81 -10.62 -3.17
C ILE A 713 -9.00 -11.47 -2.75
N ILE A 714 -10.02 -10.86 -2.13
CA ILE A 714 -11.18 -11.59 -1.58
C ILE A 714 -11.97 -12.30 -2.69
N VAL A 715 -12.17 -11.65 -3.84
CA VAL A 715 -12.92 -12.24 -4.96
C VAL A 715 -12.16 -13.41 -5.58
N ILE A 716 -10.84 -13.30 -5.72
CA ILE A 716 -10.01 -14.36 -6.27
C ILE A 716 -9.97 -15.53 -5.30
N VAL A 717 -9.56 -15.28 -4.05
CA VAL A 717 -9.40 -16.29 -3.01
C VAL A 717 -10.69 -17.10 -2.75
N LYS A 718 -11.87 -16.50 -2.90
CA LYS A 718 -13.15 -17.17 -2.63
C LYS A 718 -13.67 -18.03 -3.80
N ASN A 719 -13.32 -17.68 -5.04
CA ASN A 719 -13.84 -18.35 -6.24
C ASN A 719 -12.95 -19.50 -6.73
N LEU A 720 -11.80 -19.67 -6.08
CA LEU A 720 -10.74 -20.65 -6.35
C LEU A 720 -10.66 -21.64 -5.19
#